data_AF-A0A4Y7NGD8-F1
#
_entry.id   AF-A0A4Y7NGD8-F1
#
_cell.length_a   1.000
_cell.length_b   1.000
_cell.length_c   1.000
_cell.angle_alpha   90.00
_cell.angle_beta   90.00
_cell.angle_gamma   90.00
#
_symmetry.space_group_name_H-M   'P 1'
#
loop_
_entity.id
_entity.type
_entity.pdbx_description
1 polymer ?
#
loop_
_entity_poly.entity_id
_entity_poly.type
_entity_poly.pdbx_seq_one_letter_code
_entity_poly.pdbx_strand_id
1 'polypeptide(L)'
;MLAIRGSFSSGLGKILSSYSNFPVLSNVSASSIILKRNQSAVPQSGAESDVAVEKKKPYSPFQNTNNMAEYAVARLDDLLNWGRKGSLWPLTFGLACCAVEMMHIAAPRYDMDRYGVVFRASPRQADVIIVAGTLTNKMAPALRKVYDQMPEPRWVSADGEFMLTPRKIPPQNIVIRLIRRETNANSGNHYHVCRSFYQSVVPNFTIVNIEKPPCFLRKFTPDGKYFIAFSSDQTSVEVYQYLGPSAAESLLTDVPKNREFVGNDVNEAVNLRSKVFSTFFRLKHTIPVTPAGEQLNRECSLFIGDGRLVIVGSASYVPEDPQPSFFDIFRNNESVSPHPRSPLEDCSLHIVDIVNGRLCDTRTMKTDKIFLSHNQGLYLYEDTLAVLSVQHQTIHIFRITPDGYFADVRTIGRFCFDDDEWLVNQVRGLWPSGQIVRSFREATFNSLKHRLLVFLYRRAASISKDEGNLFHVRKFYKNFDHILALRLWKMQLLDESHLLLKYASEDVVTLRAPEPNTQPAFFVVYNMENAQVINVYENTSQELLDLFENFCDLLRNARPHKEWQFSCSPSSNVFANVIHQRFKQTIVSARFGGQTEATKRLLSQLPISAQSYSSSPYLDLQLFSYDDKWVSLMERPKTSGEHPIRFYVRESGLLRFRIYAGILGRPAPPSSARRLVAFTFHPTDPFAISVQRTNSEYVVNFHVRHT
;
A
#
# COMPACT_ATOMS: atom_id res chain seq x y z
N MET A 1 -17.66 33.75 -15.18
CA MET A 1 -16.92 32.94 -14.19
C MET A 1 -17.76 31.72 -13.74
N LEU A 2 -18.42 31.04 -14.69
CA LEU A 2 -19.25 29.85 -14.53
C LEU A 2 -19.59 29.31 -15.93
N ALA A 3 -18.55 28.85 -16.62
CA ALA A 3 -18.52 28.15 -17.91
C ALA A 3 -17.02 27.98 -18.22
N ILE A 4 -16.59 26.93 -18.92
CA ILE A 4 -15.18 26.51 -19.09
C ILE A 4 -14.66 25.64 -17.92
N ARG A 5 -15.36 24.53 -17.65
CA ARG A 5 -14.81 23.40 -16.87
C ARG A 5 -14.93 22.05 -17.59
N GLY A 6 -15.24 22.06 -18.89
CA GLY A 6 -15.38 20.86 -19.72
C GLY A 6 -14.38 20.88 -20.87
N SER A 7 -13.25 20.16 -20.72
CA SER A 7 -12.45 19.58 -21.82
C SER A 7 -11.14 18.95 -21.30
N PHE A 8 -10.57 19.42 -20.19
CA PHE A 8 -9.15 19.21 -19.89
C PHE A 8 -8.74 18.15 -18.85
N SER A 9 -9.60 17.19 -18.46
CA SER A 9 -9.26 16.16 -17.44
C SER A 9 -9.40 14.70 -17.90
N SER A 10 -9.46 14.45 -19.21
CA SER A 10 -10.20 13.29 -19.74
C SER A 10 -9.41 12.01 -20.04
N GLY A 11 -8.07 11.98 -19.97
CA GLY A 11 -7.30 10.80 -20.35
C GLY A 11 -7.31 9.70 -19.27
N LEU A 12 -6.53 9.91 -18.20
CA LEU A 12 -6.46 9.00 -17.06
C LEU A 12 -7.73 9.04 -16.20
N GLY A 13 -8.35 10.21 -16.05
CA GLY A 13 -9.57 10.37 -15.27
C GLY A 13 -10.76 9.58 -15.83
N LYS A 14 -10.91 9.46 -17.15
CA LYS A 14 -11.99 8.66 -17.75
C LYS A 14 -11.71 7.15 -17.70
N ILE A 15 -10.46 6.73 -17.80
CA ILE A 15 -10.05 5.32 -17.68
C ILE A 15 -10.28 4.83 -16.24
N LEU A 16 -10.01 5.67 -15.24
CA LEU A 16 -10.22 5.33 -13.83
C LEU A 16 -11.68 5.56 -13.37
N SER A 17 -12.44 6.48 -14.00
CA SER A 17 -13.85 6.72 -13.66
C SER A 17 -14.85 5.78 -14.34
N SER A 18 -14.49 5.12 -15.43
CA SER A 18 -15.37 4.21 -16.18
C SER A 18 -15.76 2.94 -15.41
N TYR A 19 -15.05 2.63 -14.32
CA TYR A 19 -15.32 1.49 -13.42
C TYR A 19 -16.43 1.74 -12.37
N SER A 20 -17.17 2.85 -12.45
CA SER A 20 -18.17 3.24 -11.43
C SER A 20 -19.62 2.81 -11.68
N ASN A 21 -19.90 2.06 -12.76
CA ASN A 21 -21.27 1.61 -13.07
C ASN A 21 -21.48 0.13 -12.75
N PHE A 22 -21.88 -0.18 -11.51
CA PHE A 22 -22.49 -1.47 -11.17
C PHE A 22 -24.02 -1.36 -11.25
N PRO A 23 -24.72 -2.34 -11.85
CA PRO A 23 -26.18 -2.35 -11.91
C PRO A 23 -26.76 -2.77 -10.56
N VAL A 24 -27.64 -1.92 -10.02
CA VAL A 24 -28.48 -2.24 -8.86
C VAL A 24 -29.55 -3.24 -9.32
N LEU A 25 -29.35 -4.53 -9.02
CA LEU A 25 -30.40 -5.53 -9.12
C LEU A 25 -31.31 -5.42 -7.90
N SER A 26 -32.52 -4.95 -8.16
CA SER A 26 -33.62 -4.85 -7.21
C SER A 26 -34.30 -6.21 -6.99
N ASN A 27 -34.88 -6.34 -5.80
CA ASN A 27 -35.92 -7.29 -5.40
C ASN A 27 -35.53 -8.75 -5.12
N VAL A 28 -35.20 -9.03 -3.86
CA VAL A 28 -35.67 -10.26 -3.18
C VAL A 28 -36.13 -9.88 -1.76
N SER A 29 -37.44 -9.98 -1.53
CA SER A 29 -38.10 -9.81 -0.24
C SER A 29 -37.75 -10.96 0.71
N ALA A 30 -37.02 -10.68 1.78
CA ALA A 30 -36.76 -11.64 2.85
C ALA A 30 -37.88 -11.62 3.90
N SER A 31 -38.76 -12.61 3.85
CA SER A 31 -39.73 -12.92 4.90
C SER A 31 -39.00 -13.43 6.17
N SER A 32 -39.13 -12.71 7.27
CA SER A 32 -38.53 -13.04 8.56
C SER A 32 -39.33 -14.12 9.29
N ILE A 33 -38.76 -15.33 9.38
CA ILE A 33 -39.23 -16.37 10.31
C ILE A 33 -38.58 -16.10 11.67
N ILE A 34 -39.36 -15.56 12.60
CA ILE A 34 -38.95 -15.33 13.99
C ILE A 34 -39.05 -16.66 14.75
N LEU A 35 -37.92 -17.35 14.91
CA LEU A 35 -37.78 -18.47 15.85
C LEU A 35 -37.41 -17.93 17.24
N LYS A 36 -38.42 -17.79 18.12
CA LYS A 36 -38.21 -17.55 19.55
C LYS A 36 -37.65 -18.82 20.19
N ARG A 37 -36.42 -18.77 20.71
CA ARG A 37 -35.84 -19.84 21.52
C ARG A 37 -35.91 -19.44 22.99
N ASN A 38 -36.78 -20.09 23.74
CA ASN A 38 -36.82 -20.02 25.20
C ASN A 38 -35.65 -20.83 25.77
N GLN A 39 -34.78 -20.19 26.55
CA GLN A 39 -33.89 -20.88 27.48
C GLN A 39 -33.97 -20.20 28.84
N SER A 40 -34.54 -20.95 29.78
CA SER A 40 -34.62 -20.67 31.20
C SER A 40 -33.27 -20.95 31.87
N ALA A 41 -32.70 -19.95 32.54
CA ALA A 41 -31.60 -20.11 33.49
C ALA A 41 -31.87 -19.27 34.76
N VAL A 42 -31.46 -19.85 35.88
CA VAL A 42 -31.68 -19.54 37.32
C VAL A 42 -31.29 -18.10 37.72
N PRO A 43 -31.95 -17.48 38.73
CA PRO A 43 -31.84 -16.04 39.01
C PRO A 43 -30.56 -15.69 39.78
N GLN A 44 -29.85 -14.65 39.32
CA GLN A 44 -28.91 -13.91 40.15
C GLN A 44 -29.57 -12.60 40.60
N SER A 45 -29.76 -12.48 41.91
CA SER A 45 -30.24 -11.30 42.60
C SER A 45 -29.17 -10.20 42.62
N GLY A 46 -29.50 -8.99 42.17
CA GLY A 46 -28.80 -7.77 42.60
C GLY A 46 -28.60 -6.67 41.56
N ALA A 47 -29.64 -5.86 41.38
CA ALA A 47 -29.65 -4.49 40.83
C ALA A 47 -29.24 -4.29 39.35
N GLU A 48 -30.13 -4.64 38.44
CA GLU A 48 -30.22 -3.98 37.12
C GLU A 48 -30.81 -2.57 37.34
N SER A 49 -30.00 -1.53 37.12
CA SER A 49 -30.55 -0.21 36.81
C SER A 49 -30.92 -0.21 35.33
N ASP A 50 -32.21 -0.30 35.05
CA ASP A 50 -32.80 -0.13 33.72
C ASP A 50 -32.35 1.22 33.14
N VAL A 51 -31.35 1.21 32.25
CA VAL A 51 -31.00 2.39 31.46
C VAL A 51 -32.09 2.54 30.39
N ALA A 52 -33.14 3.30 30.76
CA ALA A 52 -34.15 3.75 29.83
C ALA A 52 -33.47 4.46 28.65
N VAL A 53 -33.79 4.02 27.43
CA VAL A 53 -33.39 4.71 26.21
C VAL A 53 -34.07 6.09 26.21
N GLU A 54 -33.34 7.14 26.57
CA GLU A 54 -33.84 8.52 26.49
C GLU A 54 -34.26 8.83 25.06
N LYS A 55 -35.57 8.99 24.85
CA LYS A 55 -36.12 9.51 23.60
C LYS A 55 -35.55 10.92 23.39
N LYS A 56 -34.91 11.17 22.23
CA LYS A 56 -34.41 12.50 21.86
C LYS A 56 -35.52 13.53 22.05
N LYS A 57 -35.38 14.40 23.04
CA LYS A 57 -36.30 15.50 23.24
C LYS A 57 -36.20 16.42 22.02
N PRO A 58 -37.33 16.82 21.43
CA PRO A 58 -37.34 17.78 20.34
C PRO A 58 -36.80 19.14 20.80
N TYR A 59 -36.27 19.92 19.85
CA TYR A 59 -35.54 21.15 20.14
C TYR A 59 -36.39 22.22 20.85
N SER A 60 -37.65 22.38 20.46
CA SER A 60 -38.57 23.34 21.08
C SER A 60 -39.36 22.68 22.22
N PRO A 61 -39.37 23.26 23.43
CA PRO A 61 -40.26 22.82 24.51
C PRO A 61 -41.75 23.03 24.19
N PHE A 62 -42.05 23.95 23.26
CA PHE A 62 -43.40 24.43 22.93
C PHE A 62 -43.95 23.74 21.67
N GLN A 63 -44.17 22.42 21.74
CA GLN A 63 -44.62 21.64 20.58
C GLN A 63 -46.11 21.71 20.31
N ASN A 64 -46.93 21.88 21.35
CA ASN A 64 -48.38 21.91 21.26
C ASN A 64 -48.83 23.37 21.36
N THR A 65 -49.16 23.99 20.23
CA THR A 65 -49.72 25.34 20.17
C THR A 65 -51.16 25.25 19.72
N ASN A 66 -52.09 25.88 20.43
CA ASN A 66 -53.53 25.79 20.14
C ASN A 66 -54.00 26.98 19.28
N ASN A 67 -53.22 28.06 19.22
CA ASN A 67 -53.57 29.30 18.51
C ASN A 67 -52.40 29.85 17.67
N MET A 68 -52.71 30.61 16.62
CA MET A 68 -51.73 31.20 15.69
C MET A 68 -50.80 32.23 16.38
N ALA A 69 -51.31 32.95 17.37
CA ALA A 69 -50.50 33.87 18.19
C ALA A 69 -49.49 33.12 19.07
N GLU A 70 -49.89 32.00 19.69
CA GLU A 70 -48.99 31.14 20.46
C GLU A 70 -47.91 30.52 19.57
N TYR A 71 -48.29 30.11 18.35
CA TYR A 71 -47.34 29.62 17.37
C TYR A 71 -46.30 30.68 16.98
N ALA A 72 -46.73 31.92 16.75
CA ALA A 72 -45.83 33.02 16.42
C ALA A 72 -44.85 33.35 17.56
N VAL A 73 -45.34 33.38 18.81
CA VAL A 73 -44.48 33.60 20.00
C VAL A 73 -43.53 32.43 20.21
N ALA A 74 -43.99 31.18 20.06
CA ALA A 74 -43.14 29.99 20.18
C ALA A 74 -42.00 30.00 19.14
N ARG A 75 -42.27 30.43 17.90
CA ARG A 75 -41.23 30.57 16.87
C ARG A 75 -40.27 31.72 17.12
N LEU A 76 -40.76 32.82 17.70
CA LEU A 76 -39.90 33.93 18.10
C LEU A 76 -38.96 33.51 19.25
N ASP A 77 -39.47 32.78 20.23
CA ASP A 77 -38.67 32.21 21.32
C ASP A 77 -37.66 31.18 20.81
N ASP A 78 -38.06 30.31 19.86
CA ASP A 78 -37.15 29.37 19.20
C ASP A 78 -35.97 30.12 18.53
N LEU A 79 -36.24 31.25 17.88
CA LEU A 79 -35.23 32.08 17.22
C LEU A 79 -34.30 32.78 18.23
N LEU A 80 -34.86 33.36 19.30
CA LEU A 80 -34.09 34.00 20.37
C LEU A 80 -33.21 32.98 21.10
N ASN A 81 -33.75 31.80 21.39
CA ASN A 81 -33.02 30.71 22.04
C ASN A 81 -31.96 30.12 21.11
N TRP A 82 -32.22 30.05 19.80
CA TRP A 82 -31.20 29.68 18.81
C TRP A 82 -30.05 30.68 18.79
N GLY A 83 -30.36 31.99 18.79
CA GLY A 83 -29.34 33.05 18.87
C GLY A 83 -28.49 32.96 20.13
N ARG A 84 -29.13 32.79 21.30
CA ARG A 84 -28.43 32.64 22.59
C ARG A 84 -27.59 31.37 22.68
N LYS A 85 -28.07 30.26 22.10
CA LYS A 85 -27.35 28.98 22.07
C LYS A 85 -26.17 29.00 21.09
N GLY A 86 -26.31 29.71 19.97
CA GLY A 86 -25.31 29.77 18.90
C GLY A 86 -24.17 30.77 19.15
N SER A 87 -24.26 31.61 20.18
CA SER A 87 -23.24 32.59 20.55
C SER A 87 -23.14 32.69 22.07
N LEU A 88 -22.58 31.67 22.71
CA LEU A 88 -22.54 31.56 24.16
C LEU A 88 -21.15 31.93 24.65
N TRP A 89 -20.98 33.03 25.38
CA TRP A 89 -19.65 33.51 25.77
C TRP A 89 -19.34 33.22 27.24
N PRO A 90 -18.59 32.14 27.54
CA PRO A 90 -18.27 31.78 28.91
C PRO A 90 -17.14 32.63 29.52
N LEU A 91 -17.30 32.95 30.78
CA LEU A 91 -16.29 33.44 31.70
C LEU A 91 -15.63 32.24 32.39
N THR A 92 -14.32 32.09 32.19
CA THR A 92 -13.53 31.05 32.83
C THR A 92 -13.25 31.39 34.29
N PHE A 93 -13.73 30.58 35.23
CA PHE A 93 -13.36 30.68 36.64
C PHE A 93 -12.59 29.41 37.05
N GLY A 94 -11.33 29.33 36.61
CA GLY A 94 -10.45 28.18 36.86
C GLY A 94 -9.88 28.18 38.28
N LEU A 95 -10.36 27.28 39.12
CA LEU A 95 -9.99 27.19 40.55
C LEU A 95 -9.06 26.02 40.86
N ALA A 96 -9.14 24.92 40.11
CA ALA A 96 -8.36 23.71 40.36
C ALA A 96 -8.07 22.93 39.05
N CYS A 97 -7.91 21.61 39.15
CA CYS A 97 -7.55 20.73 38.03
C CYS A 97 -8.54 20.74 36.85
N CYS A 98 -9.84 20.96 37.09
CA CYS A 98 -10.86 21.07 36.04
C CYS A 98 -10.58 22.22 35.06
N ALA A 99 -9.79 23.23 35.45
CA ALA A 99 -9.36 24.30 34.56
C ALA A 99 -8.49 23.78 33.40
N VAL A 100 -7.69 22.74 33.61
CA VAL A 100 -6.84 22.12 32.56
C VAL A 100 -7.72 21.36 31.56
N GLU A 101 -8.76 20.68 32.03
CA GLU A 101 -9.72 20.01 31.16
C GLU A 101 -10.54 21.01 30.33
N MET A 102 -10.94 22.13 30.94
CA MET A 102 -11.56 23.25 30.24
C MET A 102 -10.63 23.83 29.16
N MET A 103 -9.32 23.93 29.40
CA MET A 103 -8.34 24.31 28.37
C MET A 103 -8.24 23.27 27.24
N HIS A 104 -8.35 21.97 27.55
CA HIS A 104 -8.38 20.92 26.53
C HIS A 104 -9.67 20.96 25.70
N ILE A 105 -10.81 21.36 26.26
CA ILE A 105 -12.05 21.61 25.49
C ILE A 105 -11.86 22.75 24.49
N ALA A 106 -11.07 23.76 24.85
CA ALA A 106 -10.67 24.84 23.95
C ALA A 106 -9.62 24.43 22.90
N ALA A 107 -8.93 23.31 23.10
CA ALA A 107 -7.84 22.87 22.23
C ALA A 107 -8.37 22.25 20.92
N PRO A 108 -7.53 22.12 19.87
CA PRO A 108 -7.94 21.74 18.51
C PRO A 108 -8.66 20.39 18.37
N ARG A 109 -8.58 19.52 19.40
CA ARG A 109 -9.25 18.22 19.39
C ARG A 109 -10.76 18.35 19.55
N TYR A 110 -11.22 19.28 20.39
CA TYR A 110 -12.63 19.46 20.72
C TYR A 110 -13.19 20.79 20.20
N ASP A 111 -12.33 21.81 20.06
CA ASP A 111 -12.58 23.08 19.38
C ASP A 111 -13.97 23.66 19.65
N MET A 112 -14.15 24.20 20.86
CA MET A 112 -15.40 24.82 21.29
C MET A 112 -15.82 26.04 20.47
N ASP A 113 -14.87 26.72 19.81
CA ASP A 113 -15.13 27.91 18.98
C ASP A 113 -16.05 27.56 17.80
N ARG A 114 -15.96 26.32 17.29
CA ARG A 114 -16.88 25.79 16.28
C ARG A 114 -18.35 25.83 16.68
N TYR A 115 -18.66 25.79 17.98
CA TYR A 115 -20.02 25.87 18.51
C TYR A 115 -20.44 27.30 18.86
N GLY A 116 -19.65 28.31 18.47
CA GLY A 116 -19.89 29.71 18.79
C GLY A 116 -19.57 30.07 20.25
N VAL A 117 -18.74 29.25 20.91
CA VAL A 117 -18.39 29.42 22.31
C VAL A 117 -17.02 30.07 22.45
N VAL A 118 -16.98 31.32 22.90
CA VAL A 118 -15.75 32.13 22.99
C VAL A 118 -15.49 32.56 24.42
N PHE A 119 -14.31 32.24 24.94
CA PHE A 119 -13.93 32.67 26.28
C PHE A 119 -13.75 34.19 26.37
N ARG A 120 -14.42 34.81 27.34
CA ARG A 120 -14.27 36.22 27.67
C ARG A 120 -13.62 36.37 29.03
N ALA A 121 -12.64 37.29 29.12
CA ALA A 121 -11.97 37.61 30.38
C ALA A 121 -12.77 38.58 31.25
N SER A 122 -13.67 39.37 30.64
CA SER A 122 -14.49 40.36 31.34
C SER A 122 -15.87 39.78 31.68
N PRO A 123 -16.33 39.83 32.94
CA PRO A 123 -17.66 39.35 33.32
C PRO A 123 -18.78 40.17 32.69
N ARG A 124 -18.52 41.43 32.31
CA ARG A 124 -19.53 42.33 31.75
C ARG A 124 -19.97 41.96 30.32
N GLN A 125 -19.24 41.07 29.67
CA GLN A 125 -19.49 40.61 28.30
C GLN A 125 -19.75 39.10 28.25
N ALA A 126 -19.88 38.44 29.39
CA ALA A 126 -20.03 37.00 29.46
C ALA A 126 -21.48 36.62 29.76
N ASP A 127 -21.97 35.60 29.07
CA ASP A 127 -23.31 35.06 29.24
C ASP A 127 -23.33 33.89 30.23
N VAL A 128 -22.23 33.16 30.33
CA VAL A 128 -22.11 31.98 31.19
C VAL A 128 -20.88 32.09 32.07
N ILE A 129 -20.95 31.65 33.32
CA ILE A 129 -19.76 31.47 34.17
C ILE A 129 -19.52 29.97 34.36
N ILE A 130 -18.30 29.53 34.05
CA ILE A 130 -17.86 28.14 34.23
C ILE A 130 -16.99 28.10 35.49
N VAL A 131 -17.51 27.50 36.56
CA VAL A 131 -16.79 27.33 37.82
C VAL A 131 -16.03 26.00 37.77
N ALA A 132 -14.77 26.07 37.31
CA ALA A 132 -13.94 24.90 37.06
C ALA A 132 -13.01 24.61 38.25
N GLY A 133 -13.53 23.94 39.27
CA GLY A 133 -12.79 23.44 40.43
C GLY A 133 -13.43 23.76 41.78
N THR A 134 -12.74 23.40 42.87
CA THR A 134 -13.25 23.51 44.24
C THR A 134 -13.37 24.98 44.69
N LEU A 135 -14.57 25.40 45.09
CA LEU A 135 -14.81 26.74 45.65
C LEU A 135 -14.48 26.77 47.15
N THR A 136 -13.51 27.59 47.54
CA THR A 136 -13.16 27.79 48.96
C THR A 136 -13.98 28.92 49.60
N ASN A 137 -14.20 28.86 50.91
CA ASN A 137 -14.92 29.90 51.66
C ASN A 137 -14.34 31.32 51.45
N LYS A 138 -13.02 31.42 51.26
CA LYS A 138 -12.33 32.68 50.97
C LYS A 138 -12.61 33.22 49.56
N MET A 139 -12.86 32.34 48.60
CA MET A 139 -13.10 32.70 47.18
C MET A 139 -14.60 32.92 46.88
N ALA A 140 -15.51 32.39 47.70
CA ALA A 140 -16.95 32.57 47.57
C ALA A 140 -17.42 34.04 47.39
N PRO A 141 -16.97 35.03 48.19
CA PRO A 141 -17.40 36.42 48.00
C PRO A 141 -16.87 37.03 46.69
N ALA A 142 -15.69 36.60 46.20
CA ALA A 142 -15.14 37.06 44.93
C ALA A 142 -15.94 36.48 43.75
N LEU A 143 -16.28 35.19 43.79
CA LEU A 143 -17.15 34.56 42.79
C LEU A 143 -18.51 35.27 42.73
N ARG A 144 -19.11 35.56 43.89
CA ARG A 144 -20.40 36.25 43.96
C ARG A 144 -20.33 37.64 43.33
N LYS A 145 -19.29 38.41 43.64
CA LYS A 145 -19.07 39.75 43.06
C LYS A 145 -18.90 39.71 41.54
N VAL A 146 -18.23 38.69 41.01
CA VAL A 146 -18.05 38.49 39.57
C VAL A 146 -19.37 38.10 38.90
N TYR A 147 -20.13 37.20 39.51
CA TYR A 147 -21.45 36.79 39.02
C TYR A 147 -22.44 37.95 38.99
N ASP A 148 -22.46 38.79 40.03
CA ASP A 148 -23.32 39.98 40.10
C ASP A 148 -22.96 41.05 39.05
N GLN A 149 -21.76 41.00 38.46
CA GLN A 149 -21.32 41.90 37.39
C GLN A 149 -21.73 41.44 35.98
N MET A 150 -22.32 40.25 35.84
CA MET A 150 -22.74 39.70 34.55
C MET A 150 -24.13 40.22 34.13
N PRO A 151 -24.33 40.60 32.86
CA PRO A 151 -25.62 41.03 32.33
C PRO A 151 -26.65 39.87 32.30
N GLU A 152 -27.95 40.18 32.28
CA GLU A 152 -29.00 39.17 32.06
C GLU A 152 -29.27 38.99 30.57
N PRO A 153 -29.47 37.75 30.07
CA PRO A 153 -29.55 36.47 30.79
C PRO A 153 -28.16 35.88 31.12
N ARG A 154 -27.98 35.42 32.36
CA ARG A 154 -26.74 34.77 32.84
C ARG A 154 -26.97 33.33 33.28
N TRP A 155 -26.05 32.43 32.94
CA TRP A 155 -26.09 31.02 33.36
C TRP A 155 -24.83 30.62 34.14
N VAL A 156 -24.95 29.61 34.99
CA VAL A 156 -23.83 29.02 35.74
C VAL A 156 -23.70 27.56 35.34
N SER A 157 -22.52 27.18 34.84
CA SER A 157 -22.13 25.77 34.72
C SER A 157 -21.19 25.41 35.86
N ALA A 158 -21.61 24.46 36.69
CA ALA A 158 -20.75 23.86 37.71
C ALA A 158 -20.18 22.57 37.14
N ASP A 159 -18.95 22.64 36.65
CA ASP A 159 -18.27 21.51 36.02
C ASP A 159 -17.69 20.61 37.13
N GLY A 160 -18.55 19.80 37.74
CA GLY A 160 -18.19 18.81 38.77
C GLY A 160 -18.22 17.35 38.30
N GLU A 161 -18.99 17.02 37.26
CA GLU A 161 -19.05 15.68 36.68
C GLU A 161 -19.25 15.75 35.15
N PHE A 162 -18.14 15.73 34.40
CA PHE A 162 -18.18 15.44 32.96
C PHE A 162 -18.37 13.92 32.77
N MET A 163 -19.59 13.48 32.47
CA MET A 163 -19.81 12.09 32.05
C MET A 163 -19.41 11.93 30.57
N LEU A 164 -18.12 11.67 30.33
CA LEU A 164 -17.65 11.14 29.05
C LEU A 164 -18.39 9.83 28.80
N THR A 165 -19.28 9.79 27.80
CA THR A 165 -19.86 8.52 27.39
C THR A 165 -18.72 7.62 26.90
N PRO A 166 -18.41 6.50 27.58
CA PRO A 166 -17.30 5.66 27.18
C PRO A 166 -17.61 5.11 25.79
N ARG A 167 -16.63 5.17 24.89
CA ARG A 167 -16.74 4.56 23.56
C ARG A 167 -17.10 3.07 23.76
N LYS A 168 -18.30 2.66 23.33
CA LYS A 168 -18.71 1.25 23.38
C LYS A 168 -17.81 0.43 22.45
N ILE A 169 -16.88 -0.32 23.03
CA ILE A 169 -16.03 -1.26 22.28
C ILE A 169 -16.89 -2.48 21.93
N PRO A 170 -16.93 -2.90 20.66
CA PRO A 170 -17.68 -4.10 20.29
C PRO A 170 -17.07 -5.33 20.98
N PRO A 171 -17.89 -6.36 21.29
CA PRO A 171 -17.39 -7.56 21.93
C PRO A 171 -16.26 -8.20 21.11
N GLN A 172 -15.15 -8.51 21.78
CA GLN A 172 -13.94 -9.10 21.17
C GLN A 172 -13.92 -10.64 21.23
N ASN A 173 -15.01 -11.24 21.74
CA ASN A 173 -15.15 -12.69 21.81
C ASN A 173 -15.06 -13.29 20.40
N ILE A 174 -14.19 -14.29 20.25
CA ILE A 174 -13.95 -15.00 19.00
C ILE A 174 -15.24 -15.60 18.41
N VAL A 175 -16.12 -16.14 19.26
CA VAL A 175 -17.39 -16.75 18.84
C VAL A 175 -18.30 -15.70 18.20
N ILE A 176 -18.40 -14.52 18.81
CA ILE A 176 -19.22 -13.42 18.29
C ILE A 176 -18.64 -12.92 16.95
N ARG A 177 -17.31 -12.84 16.84
CA ARG A 177 -16.65 -12.42 15.59
C ARG A 177 -16.81 -13.47 14.48
N LEU A 178 -16.79 -14.77 14.81
CA LEU A 178 -17.09 -15.86 13.89
C LEU A 178 -18.53 -15.79 13.39
N ILE A 179 -19.50 -15.70 14.30
CA ILE A 179 -20.91 -15.59 13.94
C ILE A 179 -21.13 -14.37 13.04
N ARG A 180 -20.53 -13.22 13.35
CA ARG A 180 -20.62 -12.03 12.50
C ARG A 180 -19.98 -12.22 11.12
N ARG A 181 -18.86 -12.94 11.05
CA ARG A 181 -18.23 -13.29 9.77
C ARG A 181 -19.14 -14.17 8.91
N GLU A 182 -19.90 -15.08 9.51
CA GLU A 182 -20.81 -15.99 8.80
C GLU A 182 -22.17 -15.37 8.48
N THR A 183 -22.70 -14.50 9.34
CA THR A 183 -24.09 -14.01 9.25
C THR A 183 -24.23 -12.58 8.71
N ASN A 184 -23.24 -11.69 8.91
CA ASN A 184 -23.33 -10.30 8.44
C ASN A 184 -22.73 -10.13 7.03
N ALA A 185 -23.51 -10.49 6.01
CA ALA A 185 -23.22 -10.23 4.60
C ALA A 185 -24.04 -9.05 4.03
N ASN A 186 -24.09 -7.92 4.75
CA ASN A 186 -24.66 -6.70 4.17
C ASN A 186 -23.76 -6.21 3.02
N SER A 187 -24.35 -5.96 1.85
CA SER A 187 -23.67 -5.47 0.65
C SER A 187 -22.87 -4.19 0.95
N GLY A 188 -21.55 -4.24 0.76
CA GLY A 188 -20.64 -3.09 0.90
C GLY A 188 -19.66 -3.15 2.08
N ASN A 189 -19.99 -3.84 3.20
CA ASN A 189 -19.14 -3.89 4.41
C ASN A 189 -18.64 -5.29 4.80
N HIS A 190 -19.03 -6.33 4.04
CA HIS A 190 -18.71 -7.73 4.32
C HIS A 190 -17.22 -7.95 4.59
N TYR A 191 -16.35 -7.39 3.76
CA TYR A 191 -14.90 -7.54 3.88
C TYR A 191 -14.35 -7.04 5.23
N HIS A 192 -14.75 -5.85 5.68
CA HIS A 192 -14.27 -5.29 6.94
C HIS A 192 -14.75 -6.13 8.13
N VAL A 193 -16.00 -6.61 8.07
CA VAL A 193 -16.58 -7.49 9.10
C VAL A 193 -15.85 -8.82 9.14
N CYS A 194 -15.59 -9.45 7.99
CA CYS A 194 -14.83 -10.70 7.92
C CYS A 194 -13.40 -10.54 8.45
N ARG A 195 -12.74 -9.42 8.13
CA ARG A 195 -11.37 -9.14 8.57
C ARG A 195 -11.26 -8.84 10.04
N SER A 196 -12.31 -8.29 10.63
CA SER A 196 -12.40 -8.02 12.07
C SER A 196 -12.15 -9.27 12.93
N PHE A 197 -12.34 -10.48 12.38
CA PHE A 197 -11.99 -11.76 13.01
C PHE A 197 -10.49 -11.91 13.30
N TYR A 198 -9.62 -11.39 12.42
CA TYR A 198 -8.17 -11.48 12.58
C TYR A 198 -7.63 -10.63 13.73
N GLN A 199 -8.44 -9.71 14.29
CA GLN A 199 -8.10 -9.05 15.56
C GLN A 199 -8.10 -10.05 16.73
N SER A 200 -8.93 -11.10 16.68
CA SER A 200 -9.01 -12.12 17.73
C SER A 200 -7.99 -13.25 17.52
N VAL A 201 -7.66 -13.59 16.27
CA VAL A 201 -6.78 -14.69 15.88
C VAL A 201 -5.44 -14.17 15.38
N VAL A 202 -4.40 -14.20 16.21
CA VAL A 202 -3.10 -13.58 15.94
C VAL A 202 -1.92 -14.54 16.21
N PRO A 203 -0.77 -14.36 15.55
CA PRO A 203 0.48 -15.02 15.93
C PRO A 203 1.05 -14.36 17.19
N ASN A 204 0.89 -15.01 18.34
CA ASN A 204 1.31 -14.51 19.66
C ASN A 204 2.63 -15.11 20.17
N PHE A 205 3.19 -16.11 19.49
CA PHE A 205 4.38 -16.83 19.94
C PHE A 205 5.46 -16.85 18.85
N THR A 206 6.72 -16.61 19.23
CA THR A 206 7.86 -16.63 18.29
C THR A 206 8.87 -17.72 18.62
N ILE A 207 9.21 -18.51 17.61
CA ILE A 207 10.28 -19.52 17.65
C ILE A 207 11.47 -18.95 16.89
N VAL A 208 12.56 -18.67 17.61
CA VAL A 208 13.77 -18.05 17.06
C VAL A 208 14.75 -19.13 16.59
N ASN A 209 15.42 -18.89 15.46
CA ASN A 209 16.50 -19.69 14.90
C ASN A 209 16.12 -21.16 14.64
N ILE A 210 15.22 -21.35 13.67
CA ILE A 210 14.70 -22.65 13.27
C ILE A 210 15.68 -23.35 12.33
N GLU A 211 15.88 -24.64 12.54
CA GLU A 211 16.64 -25.47 11.62
C GLU A 211 15.80 -25.75 10.38
N LYS A 212 16.34 -25.43 9.22
CA LYS A 212 15.68 -25.58 7.93
C LYS A 212 16.57 -26.35 6.95
N PRO A 213 16.00 -26.98 5.92
CA PRO A 213 16.79 -27.51 4.81
C PRO A 213 17.63 -26.41 4.13
N PRO A 214 18.65 -26.79 3.34
CA PRO A 214 19.51 -25.87 2.60
C PRO A 214 18.74 -25.22 1.44
N CYS A 215 17.80 -24.33 1.75
CA CYS A 215 17.01 -23.59 0.78
C CYS A 215 16.80 -22.12 1.20
N PHE A 216 16.49 -21.25 0.24
CA PHE A 216 16.11 -19.86 0.43
C PHE A 216 14.59 -19.74 0.37
N LEU A 217 13.99 -19.41 1.51
CA LEU A 217 12.55 -19.24 1.66
C LEU A 217 12.09 -17.97 0.92
N ARG A 218 11.03 -18.05 0.10
CA ARG A 218 10.55 -16.93 -0.71
C ARG A 218 9.16 -16.43 -0.33
N LYS A 219 8.10 -17.10 -0.76
CA LYS A 219 6.72 -16.58 -0.69
C LYS A 219 5.67 -17.69 -0.69
N PHE A 220 4.53 -17.41 -0.06
CA PHE A 220 3.33 -18.23 -0.17
C PHE A 220 2.64 -18.01 -1.51
N THR A 221 2.01 -19.07 -2.02
CA THR A 221 0.97 -18.93 -3.05
C THR A 221 -0.14 -18.00 -2.56
N PRO A 222 -0.85 -17.29 -3.45
CA PRO A 222 -2.00 -16.45 -3.10
C PRO A 222 -3.05 -17.17 -2.25
N ASP A 223 -3.21 -18.47 -2.47
CA ASP A 223 -4.11 -19.36 -1.73
C ASP A 223 -3.58 -19.80 -0.36
N GLY A 224 -2.31 -19.56 -0.05
CA GLY A 224 -1.64 -19.97 1.20
C GLY A 224 -1.29 -21.46 1.29
N LYS A 225 -1.86 -22.32 0.44
CA LYS A 225 -1.69 -23.78 0.51
C LYS A 225 -0.26 -24.28 0.25
N TYR A 226 0.45 -23.61 -0.65
CA TYR A 226 1.83 -23.96 -1.00
C TYR A 226 2.79 -22.82 -0.69
N PHE A 227 4.01 -23.19 -0.32
CA PHE A 227 5.12 -22.30 -0.03
C PHE A 227 6.29 -22.60 -0.96
N ILE A 228 6.84 -21.55 -1.58
CA ILE A 228 7.95 -21.67 -2.52
C ILE A 228 9.26 -21.30 -1.84
N ALA A 229 10.27 -22.14 -2.07
CA ALA A 229 11.66 -21.88 -1.75
C ALA A 229 12.56 -22.20 -2.96
N PHE A 230 13.76 -21.64 -2.96
CA PHE A 230 14.81 -21.97 -3.92
C PHE A 230 15.86 -22.85 -3.26
N SER A 231 16.38 -23.84 -3.95
CA SER A 231 17.50 -24.65 -3.44
C SER A 231 18.71 -23.76 -3.11
N SER A 232 19.59 -24.21 -2.20
CA SER A 232 20.86 -23.53 -1.87
C SER A 232 21.70 -23.22 -3.10
N ASP A 233 21.64 -24.12 -4.08
CA ASP A 233 22.43 -24.05 -5.30
C ASP A 233 21.77 -23.15 -6.35
N GLN A 234 20.54 -22.68 -6.08
CA GLN A 234 19.74 -21.82 -6.95
C GLN A 234 19.45 -22.43 -8.33
N THR A 235 19.40 -23.76 -8.43
CA THR A 235 19.11 -24.46 -9.69
C THR A 235 17.69 -25.01 -9.76
N SER A 236 17.08 -25.26 -8.61
CA SER A 236 15.77 -25.87 -8.48
C SER A 236 14.84 -25.06 -7.59
N VAL A 237 13.55 -25.18 -7.90
CA VAL A 237 12.44 -24.62 -7.12
C VAL A 237 11.87 -25.74 -6.25
N GLU A 238 11.84 -25.50 -4.95
CA GLU A 238 11.26 -26.40 -3.96
C GLU A 238 9.86 -25.93 -3.58
N VAL A 239 8.88 -26.82 -3.73
CA VAL A 239 7.48 -26.57 -3.40
C VAL A 239 7.13 -27.35 -2.14
N TYR A 240 6.78 -26.61 -1.09
CA TYR A 240 6.33 -27.16 0.18
C TYR A 240 4.81 -27.00 0.32
N GLN A 241 4.14 -28.05 0.77
CA GLN A 241 2.75 -27.99 1.21
C GLN A 241 2.70 -27.47 2.65
N TYR A 242 1.89 -26.44 2.87
CA TYR A 242 1.63 -25.86 4.19
C TYR A 242 0.54 -26.65 4.91
N LEU A 243 0.83 -27.15 6.11
CA LEU A 243 -0.09 -27.98 6.90
C LEU A 243 -0.90 -27.20 7.95
N GLY A 244 -0.64 -25.89 8.09
CA GLY A 244 -1.38 -25.01 9.00
C GLY A 244 -0.82 -24.97 10.43
N PRO A 245 -1.31 -24.02 11.25
CA PRO A 245 -0.88 -23.84 12.64
C PRO A 245 -1.28 -24.98 13.58
N SER A 246 -2.35 -25.72 13.27
CA SER A 246 -2.80 -26.87 14.08
C SER A 246 -1.78 -28.01 14.12
N ALA A 247 -0.96 -28.18 13.08
CA ALA A 247 0.06 -29.21 13.04
C ALA A 247 1.10 -29.05 14.17
N ALA A 248 1.40 -27.80 14.52
CA ALA A 248 2.40 -27.46 15.54
C ALA A 248 1.85 -27.41 16.97
N GLU A 249 0.54 -27.53 17.17
CA GLU A 249 -0.06 -27.52 18.52
C GLU A 249 0.49 -28.66 19.38
N SER A 250 0.68 -29.84 18.77
CA SER A 250 1.32 -31.00 19.41
C SER A 250 2.74 -30.69 19.93
N LEU A 251 3.52 -29.87 19.22
CA LEU A 251 4.87 -29.49 19.60
C LEU A 251 4.91 -28.38 20.65
N LEU A 252 3.84 -27.60 20.77
CA LEU A 252 3.76 -26.43 21.65
C LEU A 252 3.07 -26.75 22.99
N THR A 253 2.62 -27.99 23.20
CA THR A 253 1.93 -28.42 24.43
C THR A 253 2.84 -28.31 25.66
N ASP A 254 4.13 -28.59 25.48
CA ASP A 254 5.13 -28.58 26.57
C ASP A 254 5.64 -27.17 26.92
N VAL A 255 5.31 -26.15 26.11
CA VAL A 255 5.77 -24.78 26.31
C VAL A 255 4.80 -24.02 27.24
N PRO A 256 5.29 -23.36 28.31
CA PRO A 256 4.43 -22.60 29.22
C PRO A 256 3.74 -21.44 28.50
N LYS A 257 2.42 -21.32 28.67
CA LYS A 257 1.54 -20.34 27.99
C LYS A 257 1.91 -18.86 28.21
N ASN A 258 2.64 -18.56 29.28
CA ASN A 258 3.08 -17.18 29.59
C ASN A 258 4.33 -16.76 28.81
N ARG A 259 4.99 -17.68 28.11
CA ARG A 259 6.23 -17.41 27.39
C ARG A 259 5.92 -16.91 25.98
N GLU A 260 6.33 -15.68 25.66
CA GLU A 260 6.07 -15.06 24.35
C GLU A 260 7.06 -15.51 23.25
N PHE A 261 8.24 -16.01 23.62
CA PHE A 261 9.24 -16.50 22.67
C PHE A 261 10.13 -17.62 23.23
N VAL A 262 10.59 -18.50 22.34
CA VAL A 262 11.66 -19.48 22.63
C VAL A 262 12.96 -19.05 21.96
N GLY A 263 13.92 -18.68 22.82
CA GLY A 263 15.28 -18.28 22.45
C GLY A 263 16.25 -19.47 22.45
N ASN A 264 17.56 -19.18 22.46
CA ASN A 264 18.65 -20.17 22.36
C ASN A 264 18.89 -21.02 23.63
N ASP A 265 17.92 -21.17 24.52
CA ASP A 265 18.11 -21.93 25.76
C ASP A 265 18.27 -23.43 25.46
N VAL A 266 19.24 -24.07 26.13
CA VAL A 266 20.08 -25.12 25.53
C VAL A 266 19.41 -26.49 25.31
N ASN A 267 18.35 -26.88 26.05
CA ASN A 267 17.86 -28.27 26.02
C ASN A 267 16.41 -28.46 25.51
N GLU A 268 15.44 -27.63 25.92
CA GLU A 268 14.05 -27.77 25.46
C GLU A 268 13.83 -27.19 24.05
N ALA A 269 14.59 -26.15 23.68
CA ALA A 269 14.40 -25.45 22.41
C ALA A 269 14.94 -26.22 21.19
N VAL A 270 15.90 -27.13 21.37
CA VAL A 270 16.58 -27.83 20.26
C VAL A 270 15.66 -28.84 19.56
N ASN A 271 14.94 -29.64 20.33
CA ASN A 271 13.96 -30.60 19.79
C ASN A 271 12.82 -29.89 19.05
N LEU A 272 12.40 -28.73 19.55
CA LEU A 272 11.37 -27.93 18.93
C LEU A 272 11.88 -27.31 17.61
N ARG A 273 13.07 -26.70 17.60
CA ARG A 273 13.64 -26.05 16.40
C ARG A 273 13.90 -26.99 15.25
N SER A 274 14.33 -28.22 15.53
CA SER A 274 14.61 -29.24 14.51
C SER A 274 13.33 -29.81 13.87
N LYS A 275 12.26 -29.97 14.65
CA LYS A 275 10.99 -30.57 14.17
C LYS A 275 9.99 -29.55 13.61
N VAL A 276 10.04 -28.29 14.06
CA VAL A 276 9.06 -27.27 13.67
C VAL A 276 8.97 -27.11 12.15
N PHE A 277 10.10 -27.04 11.43
CA PHE A 277 10.04 -26.87 9.97
C PHE A 277 9.31 -28.03 9.27
N SER A 278 9.66 -29.28 9.58
CA SER A 278 9.07 -30.46 8.94
C SER A 278 7.60 -30.68 9.31
N THR A 279 7.15 -30.17 10.47
CA THR A 279 5.71 -30.20 10.85
C THR A 279 4.87 -29.16 10.12
N PHE A 280 5.40 -27.96 9.85
CA PHE A 280 4.66 -26.93 9.11
C PHE A 280 4.69 -27.15 7.59
N PHE A 281 5.84 -27.63 7.09
CA PHE A 281 6.14 -27.71 5.67
C PHE A 281 6.51 -29.13 5.28
N ARG A 282 5.67 -29.73 4.43
CA ARG A 282 5.98 -31.02 3.80
C ARG A 282 6.46 -30.76 2.38
N LEU A 283 7.68 -31.18 2.06
CA LEU A 283 8.21 -31.08 0.69
C LEU A 283 7.33 -31.92 -0.25
N LYS A 284 6.79 -31.28 -1.29
CA LYS A 284 5.93 -31.93 -2.29
C LYS A 284 6.70 -32.20 -3.58
N HIS A 285 7.40 -31.20 -4.10
CA HIS A 285 8.17 -31.28 -5.34
C HIS A 285 9.48 -30.52 -5.23
N THR A 286 10.53 -31.06 -5.86
CA THR A 286 11.78 -30.36 -6.15
C THR A 286 11.94 -30.35 -7.66
N ILE A 287 11.81 -29.17 -8.26
CA ILE A 287 11.70 -29.00 -9.71
C ILE A 287 13.03 -28.40 -10.20
N PRO A 288 13.87 -29.14 -10.93
CA PRO A 288 15.05 -28.56 -11.56
C PRO A 288 14.60 -27.61 -12.68
N VAL A 289 15.04 -26.35 -12.63
CA VAL A 289 14.63 -25.31 -13.58
C VAL A 289 15.79 -24.90 -14.47
N THR A 290 16.96 -24.64 -13.90
CA THR A 290 18.10 -24.15 -14.68
C THR A 290 19.10 -25.26 -15.01
N PRO A 291 19.71 -25.22 -16.21
CA PRO A 291 20.88 -26.03 -16.53
C PRO A 291 22.11 -25.55 -15.76
N ALA A 292 23.15 -26.39 -15.68
CA ALA A 292 24.39 -26.08 -14.97
C ALA A 292 25.05 -24.78 -15.48
N GLY A 293 25.20 -23.78 -14.59
CA GLY A 293 25.81 -22.48 -14.88
C GLY A 293 24.87 -21.28 -14.74
N GLU A 294 23.55 -21.49 -14.82
CA GLU A 294 22.52 -20.46 -14.58
C GLU A 294 22.02 -20.49 -13.14
N GLN A 295 21.91 -19.31 -12.51
CA GLN A 295 21.37 -19.19 -11.15
C GLN A 295 20.00 -18.52 -11.16
N LEU A 296 19.04 -19.13 -10.46
CA LEU A 296 17.73 -18.55 -10.20
C LEU A 296 17.85 -17.33 -9.28
N ASN A 297 17.15 -16.26 -9.65
CA ASN A 297 17.05 -15.09 -8.81
C ASN A 297 16.07 -15.36 -7.65
N ARG A 298 16.60 -15.39 -6.43
CA ARG A 298 15.86 -15.69 -5.19
C ARG A 298 14.71 -14.72 -4.90
N GLU A 299 14.71 -13.53 -5.51
CA GLU A 299 13.70 -12.49 -5.28
C GLU A 299 12.68 -12.39 -6.42
N CYS A 300 12.86 -13.14 -7.50
CA CYS A 300 11.99 -13.11 -8.67
C CYS A 300 10.94 -14.22 -8.58
N SER A 301 9.69 -13.83 -8.34
CA SER A 301 8.56 -14.78 -8.30
C SER A 301 7.25 -14.05 -8.59
N LEU A 302 6.52 -14.48 -9.62
CA LEU A 302 5.21 -13.95 -10.00
C LEU A 302 4.21 -15.09 -10.17
N PHE A 303 3.07 -15.02 -9.50
CA PHE A 303 2.00 -16.03 -9.57
C PHE A 303 0.96 -15.65 -10.62
N ILE A 304 0.53 -16.61 -11.42
CA ILE A 304 -0.52 -16.37 -12.45
C ILE A 304 -1.83 -16.98 -11.97
N GLY A 305 -2.95 -16.28 -12.20
CA GLY A 305 -4.30 -16.77 -11.85
C GLY A 305 -4.38 -17.23 -10.39
N ASP A 306 -4.99 -18.37 -10.08
CA ASP A 306 -5.13 -18.88 -8.70
C ASP A 306 -3.80 -19.30 -8.00
N GLY A 307 -2.64 -19.02 -8.62
CA GLY A 307 -1.34 -19.40 -8.09
C GLY A 307 -0.94 -20.84 -8.41
N ARG A 308 -1.52 -21.43 -9.46
CA ARG A 308 -1.11 -22.74 -10.01
C ARG A 308 0.25 -22.66 -10.69
N LEU A 309 0.45 -21.62 -11.50
CA LEU A 309 1.67 -21.36 -12.25
C LEU A 309 2.48 -20.26 -11.58
N VAL A 310 3.80 -20.42 -11.55
CA VAL A 310 4.75 -19.39 -11.10
C VAL A 310 5.80 -19.12 -12.15
N ILE A 311 6.11 -17.85 -12.34
CA ILE A 311 7.19 -17.37 -13.18
C ILE A 311 8.40 -17.11 -12.30
N VAL A 312 9.53 -17.71 -12.65
CA VAL A 312 10.82 -17.51 -11.99
C VAL A 312 11.84 -17.08 -13.02
N GLY A 313 12.68 -16.11 -12.66
CA GLY A 313 13.79 -15.66 -13.52
C GLY A 313 15.12 -16.27 -13.09
N SER A 314 15.92 -16.72 -14.06
CA SER A 314 17.34 -17.00 -13.91
C SER A 314 18.16 -15.89 -14.57
N ALA A 315 19.38 -15.70 -14.10
CA ALA A 315 20.38 -14.88 -14.77
C ALA A 315 21.72 -15.61 -14.76
N SER A 316 22.42 -15.54 -15.88
CA SER A 316 23.82 -15.93 -16.01
C SER A 316 24.65 -14.73 -16.42
N TYR A 317 25.82 -14.57 -15.80
CA TYR A 317 26.77 -13.55 -16.21
C TYR A 317 27.37 -13.92 -17.55
N VAL A 318 27.30 -13.03 -18.54
CA VAL A 318 27.98 -13.25 -19.81
C VAL A 318 29.48 -13.05 -19.59
N PRO A 319 30.33 -14.08 -19.77
CA PRO A 319 31.77 -13.93 -19.57
C PRO A 319 32.34 -12.84 -20.47
N GLU A 320 33.31 -12.08 -19.96
CA GLU A 320 33.95 -11.00 -20.73
C GLU A 320 34.81 -11.54 -21.88
N ASP A 321 35.26 -12.80 -21.78
CA ASP A 321 36.05 -13.49 -22.82
C ASP A 321 35.41 -14.84 -23.20
N PRO A 322 35.02 -15.06 -24.47
CA PRO A 322 35.04 -14.09 -25.57
C PRO A 322 33.95 -13.01 -25.41
N GLN A 323 34.29 -11.75 -25.71
CA GLN A 323 33.30 -10.67 -25.68
C GLN A 323 32.13 -10.99 -26.60
N PRO A 324 30.88 -10.77 -26.16
CA PRO A 324 29.72 -10.93 -27.02
C PRO A 324 29.83 -10.03 -28.25
N SER A 325 29.24 -10.48 -29.36
CA SER A 325 29.28 -9.72 -30.61
C SER A 325 28.76 -8.30 -30.39
N PHE A 326 29.47 -7.31 -30.91
CA PHE A 326 29.09 -5.89 -30.81
C PHE A 326 27.61 -5.67 -31.21
N PHE A 327 27.13 -6.39 -32.21
CA PHE A 327 25.76 -6.27 -32.71
C PHE A 327 24.70 -6.94 -31.84
N ASP A 328 25.10 -7.88 -30.96
CA ASP A 328 24.21 -8.47 -29.97
C ASP A 328 24.01 -7.53 -28.76
N ILE A 329 25.07 -6.78 -28.40
CA ILE A 329 25.02 -5.75 -27.36
C ILE A 329 24.21 -4.52 -27.83
N PHE A 330 24.44 -4.08 -29.07
CA PHE A 330 23.86 -2.88 -29.66
C PHE A 330 22.87 -3.23 -30.76
N ARG A 331 21.70 -3.75 -30.36
CA ARG A 331 20.61 -4.06 -31.31
C ARG A 331 19.91 -2.82 -31.84
N ASN A 332 19.81 -1.77 -31.03
CA ASN A 332 19.10 -0.53 -31.36
C ASN A 332 20.03 0.68 -31.23
N ASN A 333 19.72 1.77 -31.95
CA ASN A 333 20.45 3.04 -31.82
C ASN A 333 20.32 3.70 -30.43
N GLU A 334 19.31 3.31 -29.65
CA GLU A 334 19.11 3.76 -28.28
C GLU A 334 19.68 2.81 -27.22
N SER A 335 20.30 1.70 -27.62
CA SER A 335 20.92 0.75 -26.71
C SER A 335 21.87 1.43 -25.73
N VAL A 336 21.83 0.98 -24.48
CA VAL A 336 22.59 1.58 -23.39
C VAL A 336 24.05 1.12 -23.44
N SER A 337 24.99 1.95 -23.01
CA SER A 337 26.39 1.55 -22.91
C SER A 337 26.60 0.55 -21.76
N PRO A 338 27.16 -0.66 -21.99
CA PRO A 338 27.45 -1.61 -20.92
C PRO A 338 28.46 -1.00 -19.94
N HIS A 339 28.32 -1.30 -18.65
CA HIS A 339 29.15 -0.72 -17.60
C HIS A 339 29.47 -1.75 -16.53
N PRO A 340 30.66 -1.70 -15.87
CA PRO A 340 31.03 -2.69 -14.85
C PRO A 340 30.07 -2.77 -13.65
N ARG A 341 29.37 -1.68 -13.31
CA ARG A 341 28.34 -1.70 -12.25
C ARG A 341 27.01 -2.34 -12.69
N SER A 342 26.80 -2.51 -13.99
CA SER A 342 25.61 -3.08 -14.60
C SER A 342 26.02 -4.05 -15.72
N PRO A 343 26.57 -5.22 -15.35
CA PRO A 343 27.05 -6.17 -16.35
C PRO A 343 25.89 -6.76 -17.14
N LEU A 344 26.21 -7.20 -18.35
CA LEU A 344 25.30 -7.92 -19.25
C LEU A 344 25.03 -9.32 -18.72
N GLU A 345 23.78 -9.73 -18.80
CA GLU A 345 23.30 -11.02 -18.29
C GLU A 345 22.49 -11.72 -19.38
N ASP A 346 22.64 -13.04 -19.47
CA ASP A 346 21.69 -13.89 -20.16
C ASP A 346 20.57 -14.20 -19.18
N CYS A 347 19.39 -13.61 -19.41
CA CYS A 347 18.24 -13.72 -18.52
C CYS A 347 17.24 -14.72 -19.09
N SER A 348 16.86 -15.73 -18.32
CA SER A 348 15.84 -16.70 -18.71
C SER A 348 14.63 -16.61 -17.79
N LEU A 349 13.43 -16.62 -18.37
CA LEU A 349 12.17 -16.68 -17.65
C LEU A 349 11.57 -18.07 -17.80
N HIS A 350 11.21 -18.68 -16.68
CA HIS A 350 10.72 -20.05 -16.61
C HIS A 350 9.31 -20.07 -16.02
N ILE A 351 8.39 -20.82 -16.63
CA ILE A 351 7.06 -21.10 -16.07
C ILE A 351 7.09 -22.48 -15.41
N VAL A 352 6.70 -22.53 -14.15
CA VAL A 352 6.66 -23.77 -13.36
C VAL A 352 5.24 -24.04 -12.88
N ASP A 353 4.74 -25.25 -13.12
CA ASP A 353 3.48 -25.74 -12.55
C ASP A 353 3.75 -26.30 -11.14
N ILE A 354 3.25 -25.58 -10.14
CA ILE A 354 3.44 -25.88 -8.72
C ILE A 354 2.63 -27.13 -8.31
N VAL A 355 1.47 -27.35 -8.95
CA VAL A 355 0.55 -28.42 -8.56
C VAL A 355 1.06 -29.75 -9.06
N ASN A 356 1.52 -29.81 -10.31
CA ASN A 356 2.03 -31.01 -10.96
C ASN A 356 3.54 -31.22 -10.80
N GLY A 357 4.27 -30.18 -10.40
CA GLY A 357 5.71 -30.26 -10.14
C GLY A 357 6.56 -30.33 -11.40
N ARG A 358 6.23 -29.55 -12.44
CA ARG A 358 6.92 -29.61 -13.75
C ARG A 358 7.30 -28.22 -14.26
N LEU A 359 8.41 -28.14 -14.98
CA LEU A 359 8.77 -26.98 -15.79
C LEU A 359 7.94 -27.03 -17.09
N CYS A 360 7.18 -25.97 -17.38
CA CYS A 360 6.30 -25.92 -18.55
C CYS A 360 6.99 -25.32 -19.77
N ASP A 361 7.56 -24.12 -19.63
CA ASP A 361 8.18 -23.38 -20.73
C ASP A 361 9.32 -22.49 -20.21
N THR A 362 10.24 -22.12 -21.10
CA THR A 362 11.41 -21.28 -20.82
C THR A 362 11.67 -20.32 -21.97
N ARG A 363 11.84 -19.04 -21.66
CA ARG A 363 12.20 -17.99 -22.62
C ARG A 363 13.50 -17.33 -22.22
N THR A 364 14.49 -17.42 -23.11
CA THR A 364 15.85 -16.91 -22.88
C THR A 364 16.06 -15.61 -23.66
N MET A 365 16.56 -14.58 -22.97
CA MET A 365 16.92 -13.29 -23.54
C MET A 365 18.43 -13.10 -23.37
N LYS A 366 19.14 -13.05 -24.51
CA LYS A 366 20.60 -13.03 -24.53
C LYS A 366 21.17 -11.62 -24.50
N THR A 367 22.32 -11.45 -23.84
CA THR A 367 23.11 -10.20 -23.81
C THR A 367 22.25 -8.98 -23.45
N ASP A 368 21.40 -9.13 -22.43
CA ASP A 368 20.45 -8.11 -22.02
C ASP A 368 20.68 -7.70 -20.55
N LYS A 369 19.99 -6.67 -20.11
CA LYS A 369 19.89 -6.31 -18.70
C LYS A 369 18.43 -6.20 -18.30
N ILE A 370 17.98 -7.14 -17.49
CA ILE A 370 16.63 -7.17 -16.93
C ILE A 370 16.73 -7.18 -15.40
N PHE A 371 16.11 -6.22 -14.75
CA PHE A 371 16.13 -6.14 -13.28
C PHE A 371 15.17 -7.15 -12.64
N LEU A 372 15.60 -8.40 -12.50
CA LEU A 372 14.81 -9.48 -11.88
C LEU A 372 14.63 -9.31 -10.37
N SER A 373 15.54 -8.61 -9.69
CA SER A 373 15.46 -8.34 -8.24
C SER A 373 14.19 -7.57 -7.89
N HIS A 374 13.43 -8.07 -6.91
CA HIS A 374 12.13 -7.54 -6.50
C HIS A 374 11.15 -7.28 -7.66
N ASN A 375 11.19 -8.10 -8.72
CA ASN A 375 10.30 -8.01 -9.87
C ASN A 375 10.27 -6.60 -10.53
N GLN A 376 11.39 -5.86 -10.57
CA GLN A 376 11.39 -4.48 -11.08
C GLN A 376 11.34 -4.38 -12.60
N GLY A 377 11.89 -5.37 -13.30
CA GLY A 377 11.91 -5.46 -14.76
C GLY A 377 10.76 -6.29 -15.36
N LEU A 378 9.93 -6.91 -14.50
CA LEU A 378 8.82 -7.78 -14.89
C LEU A 378 7.53 -7.25 -14.29
N TYR A 379 6.49 -7.15 -15.11
CA TYR A 379 5.16 -6.81 -14.61
C TYR A 379 4.11 -7.77 -15.16
N LEU A 380 3.33 -8.38 -14.26
CA LEU A 380 2.27 -9.31 -14.60
C LEU A 380 0.92 -8.67 -14.26
N TYR A 381 0.05 -8.57 -15.27
CA TYR A 381 -1.36 -8.20 -15.12
C TYR A 381 -2.20 -9.37 -15.62
N GLU A 382 -2.92 -10.03 -14.72
CA GLU A 382 -3.69 -11.26 -15.02
C GLU A 382 -2.83 -12.33 -15.72
N ASP A 383 -3.01 -12.53 -17.02
CA ASP A 383 -2.27 -13.47 -17.88
C ASP A 383 -1.22 -12.79 -18.78
N THR A 384 -1.15 -11.46 -18.75
CA THR A 384 -0.28 -10.65 -19.61
C THR A 384 0.97 -10.22 -18.85
N LEU A 385 2.13 -10.68 -19.33
CA LEU A 385 3.45 -10.38 -18.78
C LEU A 385 4.17 -9.39 -19.68
N ALA A 386 4.55 -8.25 -19.13
CA ALA A 386 5.49 -7.33 -19.75
C ALA A 386 6.90 -7.55 -19.17
N VAL A 387 7.91 -7.60 -20.05
CA VAL A 387 9.34 -7.71 -19.71
C VAL A 387 10.12 -6.53 -20.29
N LEU A 388 10.83 -5.78 -19.44
CA LEU A 388 11.62 -4.62 -19.87
C LEU A 388 13.08 -5.03 -20.11
N SER A 389 13.49 -4.96 -21.37
CA SER A 389 14.89 -5.00 -21.80
C SER A 389 15.50 -3.61 -21.64
N VAL A 390 16.31 -3.41 -20.59
CA VAL A 390 16.96 -2.12 -20.33
C VAL A 390 18.12 -1.90 -21.28
N GLN A 391 18.86 -2.95 -21.65
CA GLN A 391 20.00 -2.84 -22.55
C GLN A 391 19.56 -2.50 -23.98
N HIS A 392 18.55 -3.20 -24.51
CA HIS A 392 18.06 -2.96 -25.88
C HIS A 392 16.97 -1.90 -25.99
N GLN A 393 16.47 -1.38 -24.87
CA GLN A 393 15.39 -0.38 -24.83
C GLN A 393 14.11 -0.87 -25.52
N THR A 394 13.73 -2.11 -25.20
CA THR A 394 12.53 -2.77 -25.74
C THR A 394 11.69 -3.37 -24.62
N ILE A 395 10.39 -3.51 -24.86
CA ILE A 395 9.43 -4.13 -23.95
C ILE A 395 8.84 -5.32 -24.69
N HIS A 396 9.02 -6.51 -24.15
CA HIS A 396 8.40 -7.72 -24.67
C HIS A 396 7.11 -8.00 -23.93
N ILE A 397 6.05 -8.30 -24.68
CA ILE A 397 4.74 -8.62 -24.13
C ILE A 397 4.41 -10.05 -24.46
N PHE A 398 4.32 -10.84 -23.40
CA PHE A 398 3.94 -12.24 -23.47
C PHE A 398 2.55 -12.42 -22.87
N ARG A 399 1.72 -13.21 -23.54
CA ARG A 399 0.50 -13.75 -22.96
C ARG A 399 0.77 -15.18 -22.51
N ILE A 400 0.37 -15.51 -21.29
CA ILE A 400 0.62 -16.82 -20.72
C ILE A 400 -0.62 -17.67 -20.90
N THR A 401 -0.47 -18.81 -21.58
CA THR A 401 -1.58 -19.73 -21.78
C THR A 401 -1.90 -20.46 -20.46
N PRO A 402 -3.14 -20.93 -20.26
CA PRO A 402 -3.51 -21.71 -19.06
C PRO A 402 -2.72 -23.02 -18.93
N ASP A 403 -2.17 -23.52 -20.04
CA ASP A 403 -1.30 -24.72 -20.07
C ASP A 403 0.15 -24.41 -19.66
N GLY A 404 0.51 -23.13 -19.51
CA GLY A 404 1.82 -22.69 -19.01
C GLY A 404 2.88 -22.41 -20.07
N TYR A 405 2.47 -21.95 -21.26
CA TYR A 405 3.39 -21.54 -22.32
C TYR A 405 3.41 -20.02 -22.49
N PHE A 406 4.57 -19.49 -22.90
CA PHE A 406 4.70 -18.09 -23.31
C PHE A 406 4.28 -17.94 -24.78
N ALA A 407 3.21 -17.19 -25.03
CA ALA A 407 2.84 -16.70 -26.35
C ALA A 407 3.36 -15.27 -26.53
N ASP A 408 4.19 -15.03 -27.54
CA ASP A 408 4.65 -13.68 -27.89
C ASP A 408 3.51 -12.92 -28.55
N VAL A 409 3.13 -11.78 -27.97
CA VAL A 409 2.05 -10.94 -28.48
C VAL A 409 2.62 -9.77 -29.26
N ARG A 410 3.62 -9.08 -28.69
CA ARG A 410 4.18 -7.85 -29.26
C ARG A 410 5.50 -7.51 -28.62
N THR A 411 6.42 -6.97 -29.42
CA THR A 411 7.62 -6.29 -28.93
C THR A 411 7.51 -4.80 -29.21
N ILE A 412 7.52 -3.97 -28.16
CA ILE A 412 7.40 -2.51 -28.25
C ILE A 412 8.78 -1.91 -28.02
N GLY A 413 9.24 -1.11 -28.97
CA GLY A 413 10.54 -0.45 -28.89
C GLY A 413 10.80 0.19 -30.24
N ARG A 414 11.90 -0.23 -30.90
CA ARG A 414 12.32 0.24 -32.24
C ARG A 414 11.14 0.39 -33.19
N PHE A 415 10.25 -0.60 -33.20
CA PHE A 415 8.96 -0.58 -33.88
C PHE A 415 7.82 -0.70 -32.88
N CYS A 416 6.68 -0.10 -33.21
CA CYS A 416 5.46 -0.15 -32.38
C CYS A 416 4.38 -1.02 -33.03
N PHE A 417 4.36 -1.10 -34.35
CA PHE A 417 3.51 -2.01 -35.12
C PHE A 417 4.36 -3.09 -35.79
N ASP A 418 3.75 -4.25 -36.00
CA ASP A 418 4.42 -5.40 -36.61
C ASP A 418 4.79 -5.13 -38.09
N ASP A 419 3.99 -4.32 -38.79
CA ASP A 419 4.21 -3.94 -40.20
C ASP A 419 5.27 -2.82 -40.37
N ASP A 420 5.67 -2.14 -39.29
CA ASP A 420 6.61 -1.00 -39.36
C ASP A 420 7.96 -1.45 -39.95
N GLU A 421 8.43 -2.65 -39.59
CA GLU A 421 9.70 -3.18 -40.09
C GLU A 421 9.67 -3.38 -41.61
N TRP A 422 8.57 -3.93 -42.12
CA TRP A 422 8.38 -4.12 -43.54
C TRP A 422 8.32 -2.79 -44.29
N LEU A 423 7.59 -1.80 -43.75
CA LEU A 423 7.46 -0.47 -44.36
C LEU A 423 8.80 0.27 -44.41
N VAL A 424 9.60 0.20 -43.34
CA VAL A 424 10.95 0.77 -43.32
C VAL A 424 11.85 0.07 -44.34
N ASN A 425 11.77 -1.26 -44.46
CA ASN A 425 12.55 -2.01 -45.44
C ASN A 425 12.18 -1.67 -46.89
N GLN A 426 10.93 -1.35 -47.20
CA GLN A 426 10.54 -0.87 -48.53
C GLN A 426 11.20 0.48 -48.88
N VAL A 427 11.25 1.41 -47.92
CA VAL A 427 11.86 2.73 -48.13
C VAL A 427 13.40 2.65 -48.15
N ARG A 428 14.01 1.68 -47.43
CA ARG A 428 15.47 1.46 -47.44
C ARG A 428 16.04 1.18 -48.82
N GLY A 429 15.27 0.53 -49.70
CA GLY A 429 15.69 0.29 -51.08
C GLY A 429 15.95 1.56 -51.90
N LEU A 430 15.49 2.72 -51.42
CA LEU A 430 15.66 4.04 -52.06
C LEU A 430 16.86 4.83 -51.51
N TRP A 431 17.56 4.33 -50.48
CA TRP A 431 18.69 5.05 -49.88
C TRP A 431 19.94 4.92 -50.75
N PRO A 432 20.78 5.97 -50.86
CA PRO A 432 21.97 5.91 -51.70
C PRO A 432 22.97 4.93 -51.08
N SER A 433 23.43 3.98 -51.90
CA SER A 433 24.38 2.90 -51.61
C SER A 433 23.81 1.67 -50.92
N GLY A 434 24.04 0.50 -51.52
CA GLY A 434 23.72 -0.84 -51.01
C GLY A 434 24.52 -1.25 -49.76
N GLN A 435 24.73 -0.33 -48.82
CA GLN A 435 25.23 -0.65 -47.49
C GLN A 435 24.11 -1.19 -46.62
N ILE A 436 24.34 -2.34 -46.00
CA ILE A 436 23.49 -2.87 -44.94
C ILE A 436 23.56 -1.89 -43.77
N VAL A 437 22.63 -0.94 -43.68
CA VAL A 437 22.51 -0.03 -42.54
C VAL A 437 22.05 -0.85 -41.35
N ARG A 438 23.00 -1.25 -40.50
CA ARG A 438 22.74 -1.98 -39.25
C ARG A 438 21.91 -1.12 -38.31
N SER A 439 21.02 -1.75 -37.54
CA SER A 439 20.03 -1.08 -36.69
C SER A 439 20.60 -0.09 -35.69
N PHE A 440 21.82 -0.33 -35.20
CA PHE A 440 22.56 0.61 -34.35
C PHE A 440 22.92 1.95 -35.02
N ARG A 441 23.14 1.96 -36.34
CA ARG A 441 23.56 3.14 -37.10
C ARG A 441 22.39 3.88 -37.77
N GLU A 442 21.16 3.56 -37.38
CA GLU A 442 19.97 4.24 -37.89
C GLU A 442 19.94 5.70 -37.42
N ALA A 443 19.89 6.62 -38.39
CA ALA A 443 19.65 8.04 -38.13
C ALA A 443 18.21 8.32 -37.66
N THR A 444 17.28 7.40 -37.93
CA THR A 444 15.88 7.51 -37.54
C THR A 444 15.69 7.20 -36.07
N PHE A 445 14.88 8.00 -35.37
CA PHE A 445 14.51 7.73 -33.99
C PHE A 445 13.72 6.43 -33.85
N ASN A 446 13.83 5.82 -32.68
CA ASN A 446 12.98 4.73 -32.26
C ASN A 446 11.49 5.14 -32.33
N SER A 447 10.60 4.29 -32.86
CA SER A 447 9.17 4.60 -33.05
C SER A 447 8.49 5.05 -31.76
N LEU A 448 8.79 4.40 -30.62
CA LEU A 448 8.25 4.77 -29.32
C LEU A 448 8.67 6.19 -28.89
N LYS A 449 9.97 6.49 -29.02
CA LYS A 449 10.50 7.82 -28.66
C LYS A 449 10.02 8.89 -29.62
N HIS A 450 9.91 8.58 -30.91
CA HIS A 450 9.34 9.48 -31.91
C HIS A 450 7.91 9.87 -31.54
N ARG A 451 7.06 8.90 -31.16
CA ARG A 451 5.68 9.16 -30.72
C ARG A 451 5.63 10.05 -29.48
N LEU A 452 6.54 9.85 -28.53
CA LEU A 452 6.69 10.72 -27.36
C LEU A 452 7.04 12.16 -27.77
N LEU A 453 8.02 12.34 -28.66
CA LEU A 453 8.44 13.66 -29.13
C LEU A 453 7.32 14.37 -29.89
N VAL A 454 6.60 13.64 -30.76
CA VAL A 454 5.45 14.18 -31.50
C VAL A 454 4.34 14.60 -30.55
N PHE A 455 4.05 13.81 -29.51
CA PHE A 455 3.06 14.16 -28.50
C PHE A 455 3.43 15.46 -27.76
N LEU A 456 4.67 15.56 -27.29
CA LEU A 456 5.17 16.75 -26.60
C LEU A 456 5.16 17.99 -27.49
N TYR A 457 5.55 17.85 -28.76
CA TYR A 457 5.49 18.94 -29.73
C TYR A 457 4.05 19.38 -30.01
N ARG A 458 3.12 18.44 -30.27
CA ARG A 458 1.71 18.75 -30.51
C ARG A 458 1.07 19.47 -29.32
N ARG A 459 1.39 19.02 -28.10
CA ARG A 459 0.95 19.68 -26.86
C ARG A 459 1.54 21.09 -26.71
N ALA A 460 2.82 21.28 -27.00
CA ALA A 460 3.45 22.59 -26.96
C ALA A 460 2.83 23.54 -28.02
N ALA A 461 2.56 23.02 -29.21
CA ALA A 461 1.95 23.77 -30.30
C ALA A 461 0.49 24.15 -30.02
N SER A 462 -0.30 23.28 -29.37
CA SER A 462 -1.67 23.63 -28.98
C SER A 462 -1.70 24.73 -27.93
N ILE A 463 -0.88 24.62 -26.87
CA ILE A 463 -0.79 25.66 -25.82
C ILE A 463 -0.32 26.99 -26.41
N SER A 464 0.69 26.95 -27.30
CA SER A 464 1.16 28.15 -28.00
C SER A 464 0.11 28.80 -28.90
N LYS A 465 -0.81 28.01 -29.48
CA LYS A 465 -1.95 28.56 -30.25
C LYS A 465 -2.98 29.19 -29.33
N ASP A 466 -3.27 28.55 -28.20
CA ASP A 466 -4.27 29.04 -27.23
C ASP A 466 -3.82 30.34 -26.54
N GLU A 467 -2.53 30.47 -26.22
CA GLU A 467 -1.95 31.65 -25.58
C GLU A 467 -1.48 32.73 -26.56
N GLY A 468 -1.47 32.44 -27.87
CA GLY A 468 -0.94 33.34 -28.90
C GLY A 468 0.58 33.57 -28.86
N ASN A 469 1.33 32.79 -28.06
CA ASN A 469 2.77 32.96 -27.83
C ASN A 469 3.55 31.68 -28.18
N LEU A 470 4.65 31.81 -28.94
CA LEU A 470 5.54 30.69 -29.33
C LEU A 470 6.48 30.18 -28.21
N PHE A 471 6.27 30.61 -26.96
CA PHE A 471 7.16 30.29 -25.84
C PHE A 471 7.30 28.78 -25.59
N HIS A 472 6.17 28.04 -25.58
CA HIS A 472 6.18 26.60 -25.31
C HIS A 472 6.88 25.79 -26.40
N VAL A 473 6.71 26.18 -27.66
CA VAL A 473 7.42 25.57 -28.79
C VAL A 473 8.93 25.84 -28.71
N ARG A 474 9.35 27.07 -28.38
CA ARG A 474 10.77 27.39 -28.16
C ARG A 474 11.37 26.61 -26.99
N LYS A 475 10.62 26.45 -25.89
CA LYS A 475 11.02 25.64 -24.73
C LYS A 475 11.20 24.16 -25.11
N PHE A 476 10.33 23.63 -25.96
CA PHE A 476 10.46 22.27 -26.48
C PHE A 476 11.78 22.10 -27.25
N TYR A 477 12.07 22.98 -28.21
CA TYR A 477 13.33 22.90 -28.97
C TYR A 477 14.58 23.07 -28.09
N LYS A 478 14.53 23.95 -27.08
CA LYS A 478 15.63 24.09 -26.11
C LYS A 478 15.91 22.80 -25.33
N ASN A 479 14.85 22.05 -25.00
CA ASN A 479 14.94 20.82 -24.22
C ASN A 479 15.01 19.55 -25.10
N PHE A 480 15.04 19.69 -26.43
CA PHE A 480 14.93 18.58 -27.36
C PHE A 480 16.04 17.54 -27.16
N ASP A 481 17.30 17.99 -27.11
CA ASP A 481 18.46 17.11 -26.91
C ASP A 481 18.41 16.38 -25.56
N HIS A 482 17.90 17.06 -24.53
CA HIS A 482 17.74 16.46 -23.20
C HIS A 482 16.71 15.33 -23.22
N ILE A 483 15.58 15.52 -23.92
CA ILE A 483 14.52 14.50 -24.03
C ILE A 483 15.02 13.32 -24.89
N LEU A 484 15.79 13.60 -25.93
CA LEU A 484 16.40 12.59 -26.81
C LEU A 484 17.39 11.70 -26.05
N ALA A 485 18.17 12.29 -25.15
CA ALA A 485 19.15 11.58 -24.31
C ALA A 485 18.50 10.64 -23.28
N LEU A 486 17.21 10.78 -22.97
CA LEU A 486 16.54 9.91 -22.01
C LEU A 486 16.45 8.46 -22.50
N ARG A 487 16.44 7.55 -21.53
CA ARG A 487 16.32 6.10 -21.70
C ARG A 487 15.21 5.56 -20.81
N LEU A 488 14.55 4.52 -21.26
CA LEU A 488 13.54 3.77 -20.54
C LEU A 488 14.20 3.07 -19.35
N TRP A 489 13.68 3.35 -18.16
CA TRP A 489 14.21 2.87 -16.89
C TRP A 489 13.33 1.81 -16.24
N LYS A 490 12.02 2.09 -16.16
CA LYS A 490 11.03 1.23 -15.51
C LYS A 490 9.74 1.25 -16.31
N MET A 491 8.93 0.22 -16.11
CA MET A 491 7.60 0.11 -16.69
C MET A 491 6.62 -0.53 -15.71
N GLN A 492 5.34 -0.41 -16.03
CA GLN A 492 4.24 -1.05 -15.34
C GLN A 492 3.06 -1.20 -16.29
N LEU A 493 2.34 -2.33 -16.23
CA LEU A 493 1.02 -2.44 -16.86
C LEU A 493 -0.01 -1.79 -15.93
N LEU A 494 -0.83 -0.91 -16.49
CA LEU A 494 -1.99 -0.34 -15.81
C LEU A 494 -3.20 -1.26 -15.96
N ASP A 495 -3.41 -1.72 -17.20
CA ASP A 495 -4.46 -2.64 -17.64
C ASP A 495 -3.87 -3.55 -18.72
N GLU A 496 -4.71 -4.38 -19.37
CA GLU A 496 -4.32 -5.22 -20.52
C GLU A 496 -3.75 -4.43 -21.71
N SER A 497 -4.18 -3.19 -21.92
CA SER A 497 -3.83 -2.37 -23.10
C SER A 497 -2.97 -1.14 -22.80
N HIS A 498 -2.76 -0.78 -21.53
CA HIS A 498 -2.10 0.46 -21.14
C HIS A 498 -0.82 0.23 -20.33
N LEU A 499 0.27 0.90 -20.72
CA LEU A 499 1.56 0.90 -20.05
C LEU A 499 1.85 2.27 -19.42
N LEU A 500 2.42 2.24 -18.21
CA LEU A 500 3.08 3.36 -17.57
C LEU A 500 4.59 3.18 -17.69
N LEU A 501 5.23 4.01 -18.51
CA LEU A 501 6.65 3.98 -18.78
C LEU A 501 7.36 5.11 -18.03
N LYS A 502 8.56 4.85 -17.52
CA LYS A 502 9.40 5.87 -16.87
C LYS A 502 10.70 6.04 -17.64
N TYR A 503 10.91 7.22 -18.18
CA TYR A 503 12.14 7.65 -18.83
C TYR A 503 13.01 8.44 -17.85
N ALA A 504 14.31 8.16 -17.83
CA ALA A 504 15.31 8.84 -17.02
C ALA A 504 16.61 9.04 -17.83
N SER A 505 17.57 9.77 -17.28
CA SER A 505 18.90 9.87 -17.89
C SER A 505 19.60 8.50 -17.93
N GLU A 506 20.51 8.30 -18.89
CA GLU A 506 21.32 7.08 -18.99
C GLU A 506 22.05 6.78 -17.67
N ASP A 507 22.57 7.80 -16.98
CA ASP A 507 23.28 7.62 -15.70
C ASP A 507 22.42 7.03 -14.58
N VAL A 508 21.10 7.30 -14.59
CA VAL A 508 20.15 6.70 -13.64
C VAL A 508 19.87 5.26 -14.02
N VAL A 509 19.71 5.00 -15.31
CA VAL A 509 19.42 3.67 -15.86
C VAL A 509 20.58 2.71 -15.61
N THR A 510 21.83 3.17 -15.79
CA THR A 510 23.05 2.39 -15.54
C THR A 510 23.53 2.42 -14.07
N LEU A 511 22.72 2.94 -13.14
CA LEU A 511 23.05 3.04 -11.72
C LEU A 511 24.38 3.79 -11.42
N ARG A 512 24.76 4.74 -12.29
CA ARG A 512 25.91 5.64 -12.08
C ARG A 512 25.56 6.77 -11.12
N ALA A 513 24.34 7.27 -11.20
CA ALA A 513 23.85 8.34 -10.34
C ALA A 513 23.63 7.82 -8.89
N PRO A 514 24.24 8.45 -7.87
CA PRO A 514 24.04 8.05 -6.47
C PRO A 514 22.62 8.35 -5.97
N GLU A 515 21.96 9.36 -6.55
CA GLU A 515 20.60 9.76 -6.21
C GLU A 515 19.72 9.82 -7.46
N PRO A 516 18.89 8.79 -7.73
CA PRO A 516 18.09 8.75 -8.95
C PRO A 516 16.93 9.76 -8.96
N ASN A 517 16.52 10.25 -7.78
CA ASN A 517 15.36 11.13 -7.63
C ASN A 517 15.65 12.61 -7.93
N THR A 518 16.93 13.01 -7.98
CA THR A 518 17.31 14.40 -8.25
C THR A 518 17.26 14.71 -9.74
N GLN A 519 17.51 13.71 -10.59
CA GLN A 519 17.51 13.83 -12.04
C GLN A 519 16.09 13.95 -12.62
N PRO A 520 15.92 14.67 -13.73
CA PRO A 520 14.63 14.78 -14.40
C PRO A 520 14.20 13.40 -14.96
N ALA A 521 12.93 13.07 -14.75
CA ALA A 521 12.33 11.86 -15.27
C ALA A 521 10.92 12.17 -15.79
N PHE A 522 10.51 11.43 -16.83
CA PHE A 522 9.19 11.54 -17.43
C PHE A 522 8.43 10.23 -17.24
N PHE A 523 7.16 10.35 -16.89
CA PHE A 523 6.19 9.27 -16.88
C PHE A 523 5.34 9.38 -18.13
N VAL A 524 5.25 8.31 -18.92
CA VAL A 524 4.55 8.27 -20.19
C VAL A 524 3.48 7.19 -20.10
N VAL A 525 2.22 7.57 -20.33
CA VAL A 525 1.11 6.63 -20.43
C VAL A 525 0.92 6.28 -21.90
N TYR A 526 1.12 5.02 -22.23
CA TYR A 526 1.13 4.51 -23.59
C TYR A 526 0.03 3.46 -23.78
N ASN A 527 -0.81 3.64 -24.80
CA ASN A 527 -1.76 2.63 -25.24
C ASN A 527 -1.08 1.73 -26.27
N MET A 528 -1.06 0.44 -25.96
CA MET A 528 -0.39 -0.59 -26.75
C MET A 528 -1.17 -0.94 -28.01
N GLU A 529 -2.51 -1.05 -27.92
CA GLU A 529 -3.37 -1.42 -29.04
C GLU A 529 -3.28 -0.42 -30.19
N ASN A 530 -3.44 0.88 -29.87
CA ASN A 530 -3.44 1.95 -30.86
C ASN A 530 -2.03 2.53 -31.13
N ALA A 531 -1.02 2.07 -30.39
CA ALA A 531 0.32 2.62 -30.37
C ALA A 531 0.35 4.15 -30.16
N GLN A 532 -0.41 4.66 -29.19
CA GLN A 532 -0.54 6.09 -28.94
C GLN A 532 -0.09 6.48 -27.53
N VAL A 533 0.66 7.58 -27.44
CA VAL A 533 0.95 8.22 -26.14
C VAL A 533 -0.28 9.01 -25.71
N ILE A 534 -0.88 8.62 -24.59
CA ILE A 534 -2.08 9.27 -24.04
C ILE A 534 -1.68 10.53 -23.29
N ASN A 535 -0.71 10.42 -22.38
CA ASN A 535 -0.24 11.56 -21.59
C ASN A 535 1.21 11.41 -21.14
N VAL A 536 1.83 12.54 -20.83
CA VAL A 536 3.21 12.64 -20.33
C VAL A 536 3.25 13.56 -19.12
N TYR A 537 3.86 13.08 -18.05
CA TYR A 537 4.01 13.78 -16.79
C TYR A 537 5.49 13.91 -16.41
N GLU A 538 5.86 15.06 -15.87
CA GLU A 538 7.17 15.28 -15.26
C GLU A 538 7.20 14.71 -13.82
N ASN A 539 8.39 14.42 -13.29
CA ASN A 539 8.58 13.98 -11.90
C ASN A 539 8.12 14.99 -10.83
N THR A 540 7.85 16.23 -11.21
CA THR A 540 7.33 17.32 -10.35
C THR A 540 5.83 17.56 -10.53
N SER A 541 5.15 16.77 -11.38
CA SER A 541 3.73 16.98 -11.68
C SER A 541 2.84 16.74 -10.46
N GLN A 542 2.05 17.75 -10.09
CA GLN A 542 1.03 17.63 -9.04
C GLN A 542 -0.17 16.80 -9.52
N GLU A 543 -0.53 16.88 -10.80
CA GLU A 543 -1.64 16.12 -11.38
C GLU A 543 -1.43 14.61 -11.23
N LEU A 544 -0.23 14.12 -11.54
CA LEU A 544 0.11 12.70 -11.36
C LEU A 544 0.11 12.30 -9.89
N LEU A 545 0.54 13.21 -9.00
CA LEU A 545 0.50 12.96 -7.56
C LEU A 545 -0.94 12.85 -7.04
N ASP A 546 -1.83 13.74 -7.48
CA ASP A 546 -3.25 13.71 -7.08
C ASP A 546 -3.94 12.44 -7.59
N LEU A 547 -3.60 12.00 -8.82
CA LEU A 547 -4.06 10.72 -9.34
C LEU A 547 -3.52 9.54 -8.51
N PHE A 548 -2.25 9.58 -8.13
CA PHE A 548 -1.63 8.54 -7.30
C PHE A 548 -2.23 8.47 -5.89
N GLU A 549 -2.50 9.61 -5.25
CA GLU A 549 -3.09 9.67 -3.91
C GLU A 549 -4.55 9.17 -3.90
N ASN A 550 -5.35 9.53 -4.91
CA ASN A 550 -6.76 9.18 -4.97
C ASN A 550 -7.05 7.80 -5.58
N PHE A 551 -6.19 7.29 -6.47
CA PHE A 551 -6.42 6.05 -7.22
C PHE A 551 -5.27 5.03 -7.08
N CYS A 552 -4.59 5.03 -5.93
CA CYS A 552 -3.43 4.17 -5.67
C CYS A 552 -3.73 2.67 -5.88
N ASP A 553 -4.94 2.21 -5.58
CA ASP A 553 -5.35 0.80 -5.72
C ASP A 553 -5.33 0.29 -7.17
N LEU A 554 -5.73 1.15 -8.10
CA LEU A 554 -5.74 0.82 -9.54
C LEU A 554 -4.30 0.68 -10.03
N LEU A 555 -3.40 1.55 -9.57
CA LEU A 555 -1.96 1.46 -9.85
C LEU A 555 -1.27 0.29 -9.13
N ARG A 556 -1.84 -0.27 -8.07
CA ARG A 556 -1.26 -1.46 -7.41
C ARG A 556 -1.67 -2.76 -8.10
N ASN A 557 -2.60 -2.68 -9.06
CA ASN A 557 -3.34 -3.83 -9.56
C ASN A 557 -3.90 -4.66 -8.40
N ALA A 558 -4.60 -3.98 -7.48
CA ALA A 558 -5.05 -4.58 -6.23
C ALA A 558 -6.22 -5.58 -6.40
N ARG A 559 -6.57 -6.00 -7.63
CA ARG A 559 -7.50 -7.09 -7.89
C ARG A 559 -6.79 -8.39 -7.52
N PRO A 560 -6.97 -8.89 -6.30
CA PRO A 560 -6.26 -10.08 -5.90
C PRO A 560 -6.94 -11.27 -6.56
N HIS A 561 -6.22 -12.39 -6.61
CA HIS A 561 -6.72 -13.69 -7.08
C HIS A 561 -8.04 -14.13 -6.41
N LYS A 562 -8.42 -13.53 -5.26
CA LYS A 562 -9.73 -13.66 -4.60
C LYS A 562 -10.24 -12.31 -4.07
N GLU A 563 -11.55 -12.09 -4.12
CA GLU A 563 -12.22 -10.83 -3.78
C GLU A 563 -11.93 -10.29 -2.36
N TRP A 564 -11.54 -11.13 -1.39
CA TRP A 564 -11.33 -10.74 0.01
C TRP A 564 -9.86 -10.39 0.38
N GLN A 565 -8.94 -10.43 -0.59
CA GLN A 565 -7.50 -10.19 -0.40
C GLN A 565 -7.07 -8.73 -0.70
N PHE A 566 -7.99 -7.77 -0.65
CA PHE A 566 -7.66 -6.35 -0.85
C PHE A 566 -6.57 -5.88 0.11
N SER A 567 -5.62 -5.10 -0.38
CA SER A 567 -4.58 -4.50 0.45
C SER A 567 -5.00 -3.07 0.81
N CYS A 568 -4.69 -2.60 2.03
CA CYS A 568 -5.00 -1.21 2.37
C CYS A 568 -4.12 -0.23 1.61
N SER A 569 -4.75 0.87 1.20
CA SER A 569 -4.09 1.96 0.48
C SER A 569 -4.56 3.31 1.02
N PRO A 570 -3.84 4.40 0.67
CA PRO A 570 -4.28 5.76 0.99
C PRO A 570 -5.66 6.10 0.41
N SER A 571 -6.04 5.52 -0.74
CA SER A 571 -7.33 5.74 -1.39
C SER A 571 -8.48 5.02 -0.70
N SER A 572 -8.24 3.80 -0.19
CA SER A 572 -9.29 2.96 0.43
C SER A 572 -9.42 3.14 1.95
N ASN A 573 -8.38 3.61 2.64
CA ASN A 573 -8.31 3.61 4.10
C ASN A 573 -7.84 4.95 4.68
N VAL A 574 -8.65 5.53 5.56
CA VAL A 574 -8.37 6.80 6.26
C VAL A 574 -7.06 6.75 7.05
N PHE A 575 -6.75 5.64 7.73
CA PHE A 575 -5.52 5.53 8.51
C PHE A 575 -4.27 5.50 7.63
N ALA A 576 -4.34 4.77 6.50
CA ALA A 576 -3.28 4.75 5.52
C ALA A 576 -3.09 6.15 4.89
N ASN A 577 -4.19 6.85 4.60
CA ASN A 577 -4.16 8.22 4.09
C ASN A 577 -3.50 9.18 5.10
N VAL A 578 -3.89 9.14 6.38
CA VAL A 578 -3.30 9.98 7.42
C VAL A 578 -1.80 9.74 7.56
N ILE A 579 -1.34 8.48 7.49
CA ILE A 579 0.10 8.14 7.52
C ILE A 579 0.79 8.73 6.28
N HIS A 580 0.19 8.58 5.10
CA HIS A 580 0.70 9.12 3.84
C HIS A 580 0.83 10.65 3.87
N GLN A 581 -0.21 11.36 4.35
CA GLN A 581 -0.21 12.81 4.47
C GLN A 581 0.81 13.30 5.51
N ARG A 582 0.96 12.60 6.64
CA ARG A 582 2.02 12.92 7.62
C ARG A 582 3.42 12.75 7.02
N PHE A 583 3.64 11.71 6.24
CA PHE A 583 4.90 11.49 5.55
C PHE A 583 5.20 12.63 4.55
N LYS A 584 4.19 13.03 3.77
CA LYS A 584 4.26 14.19 2.86
C LYS A 584 4.60 15.48 3.62
N GLN A 585 3.87 15.78 4.69
CA GLN A 585 4.10 16.97 5.54
C GLN A 585 5.50 16.97 6.17
N THR A 586 5.98 15.80 6.61
CA THR A 586 7.34 15.66 7.18
C THR A 586 8.40 16.07 6.16
N ILE A 587 8.27 15.61 4.90
CA ILE A 587 9.19 15.98 3.83
C ILE A 587 9.10 17.48 3.50
N VAL A 588 7.88 18.02 3.44
CA VAL A 588 7.68 19.46 3.16
C VAL A 588 8.30 20.33 4.26
N SER A 589 8.19 19.92 5.52
CA SER A 589 8.73 20.65 6.68
C SER A 589 10.25 20.50 6.88
N ALA A 590 10.90 19.56 6.19
CA ALA A 590 12.31 19.27 6.38
C ALA A 590 13.21 20.41 5.87
N ARG A 591 14.44 20.52 6.41
CA ARG A 591 15.44 21.48 5.92
C ARG A 591 15.83 21.11 4.48
N PHE A 592 15.72 22.07 3.56
CA PHE A 592 15.79 21.89 2.10
C PHE A 592 14.62 21.12 1.48
N GLY A 593 13.60 20.77 2.27
CA GLY A 593 12.35 20.21 1.78
C GLY A 593 11.47 21.24 1.08
N GLY A 594 10.45 20.75 0.39
CA GLY A 594 9.45 21.56 -0.28
C GLY A 594 8.40 20.70 -0.96
N GLN A 595 7.35 21.32 -1.49
CA GLN A 595 6.28 20.59 -2.16
C GLN A 595 6.79 19.80 -3.37
N THR A 596 7.73 20.37 -4.13
CA THR A 596 8.32 19.74 -5.31
C THR A 596 9.18 18.51 -4.94
N GLU A 597 9.95 18.58 -3.86
CA GLU A 597 10.71 17.44 -3.37
C GLU A 597 9.82 16.34 -2.81
N ALA A 598 8.75 16.71 -2.09
CA ALA A 598 7.75 15.77 -1.60
C ALA A 598 7.09 15.03 -2.78
N THR A 599 6.67 15.74 -3.82
CA THR A 599 6.12 15.15 -5.04
C THR A 599 7.11 14.18 -5.69
N LYS A 600 8.38 14.58 -5.87
CA LYS A 600 9.42 13.71 -6.44
C LYS A 600 9.62 12.43 -5.63
N ARG A 601 9.67 12.53 -4.30
CA ARG A 601 9.85 11.37 -3.41
C ARG A 601 8.64 10.44 -3.41
N LEU A 602 7.43 10.98 -3.44
CA LEU A 602 6.20 10.17 -3.51
C LEU A 602 6.08 9.46 -4.87
N LEU A 603 6.26 10.20 -5.98
CA LEU A 603 6.23 9.64 -7.33
C LEU A 603 7.39 8.69 -7.63
N SER A 604 8.48 8.71 -6.84
CA SER A 604 9.57 7.74 -6.99
C SER A 604 9.13 6.28 -6.77
N GLN A 605 8.00 6.08 -6.07
CA GLN A 605 7.37 4.77 -5.88
C GLN A 605 6.79 4.21 -7.18
N LEU A 606 6.51 5.06 -8.16
CA LEU A 606 6.06 4.65 -9.49
C LEU A 606 7.24 4.46 -10.45
N PRO A 607 7.19 3.45 -11.33
CA PRO A 607 6.17 2.39 -11.37
C PRO A 607 6.33 1.37 -10.24
N ILE A 608 5.21 0.78 -9.83
CA ILE A 608 5.16 -0.21 -8.74
C ILE A 608 5.60 -1.58 -9.27
N SER A 609 6.40 -2.33 -8.51
CA SER A 609 6.74 -3.71 -8.85
C SER A 609 5.53 -4.65 -8.71
N ALA A 610 5.33 -5.55 -9.67
CA ALA A 610 4.23 -6.51 -9.64
C ALA A 610 4.30 -7.44 -8.42
N GLN A 611 3.12 -7.71 -7.83
CA GLN A 611 2.90 -8.63 -6.69
C GLN A 611 3.85 -8.43 -5.50
N SER A 612 4.34 -7.21 -5.30
CA SER A 612 5.26 -6.87 -4.21
C SER A 612 4.55 -6.52 -2.90
N TYR A 613 3.22 -6.40 -2.91
CA TYR A 613 2.42 -6.17 -1.71
C TYR A 613 1.90 -7.48 -1.13
N SER A 614 1.93 -7.59 0.19
CA SER A 614 1.31 -8.68 0.92
C SER A 614 -0.19 -8.43 1.07
N SER A 615 -1.01 -9.47 0.83
CA SER A 615 -2.46 -9.44 1.05
C SER A 615 -2.87 -9.85 2.47
N SER A 616 -1.90 -10.05 3.37
CA SER A 616 -2.17 -10.55 4.72
C SER A 616 -2.98 -9.56 5.57
N PRO A 617 -4.02 -10.01 6.29
CA PRO A 617 -4.84 -9.16 7.16
C PRO A 617 -4.06 -8.61 8.36
N TYR A 618 -2.92 -9.21 8.73
CA TYR A 618 -2.10 -8.73 9.85
C TYR A 618 -1.36 -7.43 9.56
N LEU A 619 -1.16 -7.11 8.27
CA LEU A 619 -0.57 -5.85 7.81
C LEU A 619 -1.64 -4.82 7.41
N ASP A 620 -2.91 -5.10 7.72
CA ASP A 620 -4.02 -4.19 7.49
C ASP A 620 -4.00 -3.04 8.50
N LEU A 621 -3.73 -1.83 8.01
CA LEU A 621 -3.65 -0.60 8.81
C LEU A 621 -4.99 -0.19 9.44
N GLN A 622 -6.12 -0.74 8.98
CA GLN A 622 -7.43 -0.56 9.58
C GLN A 622 -7.60 -1.39 10.84
N LEU A 623 -7.07 -2.62 10.85
CA LEU A 623 -7.18 -3.52 12.00
C LEU A 623 -6.12 -3.21 13.05
N PHE A 624 -4.87 -3.03 12.60
CA PHE A 624 -3.71 -2.91 13.46
C PHE A 624 -2.98 -1.57 13.29
N SER A 625 -2.45 -1.07 14.40
CA SER A 625 -1.47 0.00 14.44
C SER A 625 -0.11 -0.61 14.75
N TYR A 626 0.83 -0.43 13.84
CA TYR A 626 2.23 -0.85 13.97
C TYR A 626 3.14 0.21 13.35
N ASP A 627 4.45 0.09 13.57
CA ASP A 627 5.46 1.02 13.04
C ASP A 627 6.00 0.53 11.69
N ASP A 628 5.71 1.27 10.62
CA ASP A 628 6.07 0.95 9.22
C ASP A 628 7.59 0.99 8.95
N LYS A 629 8.37 1.54 9.88
CA LYS A 629 9.83 1.53 9.84
C LYS A 629 10.38 0.09 9.89
N TRP A 630 9.76 -0.76 10.71
CA TRP A 630 10.26 -2.12 10.99
C TRP A 630 9.58 -3.19 10.13
N VAL A 631 8.30 -3.00 9.80
CA VAL A 631 7.50 -3.94 8.99
C VAL A 631 6.62 -3.14 8.05
N SER A 632 6.57 -3.48 6.77
CA SER A 632 5.69 -2.82 5.81
C SER A 632 4.85 -3.81 5.02
N LEU A 633 3.76 -3.30 4.44
CA LEU A 633 2.89 -4.05 3.52
C LEU A 633 3.62 -4.51 2.25
N MET A 634 4.60 -3.71 1.78
CA MET A 634 5.48 -4.08 0.68
C MET A 634 6.54 -5.07 1.17
N GLU A 635 6.71 -6.19 0.46
CA GLU A 635 7.64 -7.30 0.72
C GLU A 635 9.11 -6.91 0.42
N ARG A 636 9.56 -5.83 1.06
CA ARG A 636 10.94 -5.36 0.97
C ARG A 636 11.66 -5.58 2.31
N PRO A 637 12.92 -6.05 2.29
CA PRO A 637 13.70 -6.17 3.52
C PRO A 637 13.80 -4.83 4.26
N LYS A 638 13.52 -4.84 5.56
CA LYS A 638 13.64 -3.70 6.47
C LYS A 638 14.82 -3.89 7.42
N THR A 639 15.27 -2.82 8.06
CA THR A 639 16.32 -2.93 9.08
C THR A 639 15.81 -3.72 10.29
N SER A 640 16.62 -4.64 10.81
CA SER A 640 16.30 -5.36 12.05
C SER A 640 16.33 -4.41 13.25
N GLY A 641 15.25 -4.39 14.03
CA GLY A 641 15.25 -3.78 15.37
C GLY A 641 15.69 -4.77 16.45
N GLU A 642 16.18 -4.26 17.57
CA GLU A 642 16.46 -5.06 18.79
C GLU A 642 15.19 -5.33 19.60
N HIS A 643 14.22 -4.41 19.51
CA HIS A 643 12.96 -4.49 20.24
C HIS A 643 11.89 -5.22 19.41
N PRO A 644 10.96 -5.94 20.07
CA PRO A 644 9.86 -6.58 19.36
C PRO A 644 8.94 -5.56 18.71
N ILE A 645 8.42 -5.90 17.54
CA ILE A 645 7.43 -5.09 16.83
C ILE A 645 6.08 -5.30 17.52
N ARG A 646 5.42 -4.21 17.90
CA ARG A 646 4.17 -4.22 18.68
C ARG A 646 2.99 -3.94 17.76
N PHE A 647 1.97 -4.79 17.81
CA PHE A 647 0.74 -4.64 17.05
C PHE A 647 -0.41 -4.29 18.00
N TYR A 648 -0.95 -3.09 17.86
CA TYR A 648 -2.09 -2.60 18.65
C TYR A 648 -3.37 -2.67 17.84
N VAL A 649 -4.48 -3.15 18.42
CA VAL A 649 -5.78 -3.14 17.74
C VAL A 649 -6.29 -1.70 17.67
N ARG A 650 -6.68 -1.22 16.49
CA ARG A 650 -7.16 0.15 16.29
C ARG A 650 -8.48 0.45 16.99
N GLU A 651 -9.36 -0.54 17.12
CA GLU A 651 -10.68 -0.39 17.77
C GLU A 651 -10.55 -0.12 19.27
N SER A 652 -9.71 -0.89 19.97
CA SER A 652 -9.57 -0.81 21.44
C SER A 652 -8.29 -0.13 21.92
N GLY A 653 -7.28 0.04 21.07
CA GLY A 653 -5.94 0.52 21.45
C GLY A 653 -5.10 -0.49 22.23
N LEU A 654 -5.62 -1.71 22.46
CA LEU A 654 -4.93 -2.74 23.23
C LEU A 654 -3.79 -3.36 22.41
N LEU A 655 -2.67 -3.63 23.07
CA LEU A 655 -1.60 -4.44 22.50
C LEU A 655 -2.11 -5.88 22.32
N ARG A 656 -2.07 -6.39 21.09
CA ARG A 656 -2.64 -7.71 20.77
C ARG A 656 -1.57 -8.79 20.62
N PHE A 657 -0.45 -8.48 19.98
CA PHE A 657 0.67 -9.39 19.86
C PHE A 657 1.99 -8.66 19.57
N ARG A 658 3.09 -9.39 19.72
CA ARG A 658 4.46 -8.92 19.47
C ARG A 658 5.17 -9.87 18.52
N ILE A 659 5.95 -9.33 17.60
CA ILE A 659 6.81 -10.10 16.69
C ILE A 659 8.27 -9.89 17.09
N TYR A 660 8.95 -10.97 17.42
CA TYR A 660 10.37 -10.96 17.79
C TYR A 660 11.22 -11.26 16.56
N ALA A 661 11.59 -10.20 15.84
CA ALA A 661 12.31 -10.31 14.58
C ALA A 661 13.84 -10.32 14.72
N GLY A 662 14.39 -10.04 15.91
CA GLY A 662 15.83 -9.95 16.18
C GLY A 662 16.28 -10.91 17.28
N ILE A 663 17.58 -11.24 17.32
CA ILE A 663 18.17 -12.04 18.40
C ILE A 663 18.40 -11.11 19.61
N LEU A 664 17.62 -11.31 20.68
CA LEU A 664 17.77 -10.58 21.94
C LEU A 664 19.17 -10.86 22.55
N GLY A 665 19.89 -9.80 22.92
CA GLY A 665 21.18 -9.90 23.62
C GLY A 665 22.44 -9.96 22.76
N ARG A 666 22.36 -9.92 21.42
CA ARG A 666 23.55 -9.71 20.56
C ARG A 666 23.80 -8.22 20.35
N PRO A 667 25.05 -7.73 20.47
CA PRO A 667 25.38 -6.34 20.18
C PRO A 667 24.97 -5.96 18.75
N ALA A 668 24.63 -4.68 18.57
CA ALA A 668 24.38 -4.10 17.27
C ALA A 668 25.52 -4.44 16.31
N PRO A 669 25.22 -4.83 15.05
CA PRO A 669 26.26 -5.13 14.09
C PRO A 669 27.17 -3.90 13.87
N PRO A 670 28.45 -4.09 13.52
CA PRO A 670 29.33 -2.98 13.18
C PRO A 670 28.71 -2.12 12.08
N SER A 671 29.03 -0.81 12.07
CA SER A 671 28.42 0.20 11.19
C SER A 671 28.48 -0.13 9.68
N SER A 672 29.35 -1.06 9.29
CA SER A 672 29.50 -1.57 7.91
C SER A 672 28.46 -2.63 7.51
N ALA A 673 27.79 -3.32 8.44
CA ALA A 673 26.87 -4.42 8.15
C ALA A 673 25.44 -4.11 8.63
N ARG A 674 24.54 -3.78 7.70
CA ARG A 674 23.12 -3.60 8.02
C ARG A 674 22.44 -4.97 8.13
N ARG A 675 21.93 -5.31 9.31
CA ARG A 675 21.02 -6.45 9.49
C ARG A 675 19.67 -6.13 8.83
N LEU A 676 19.30 -6.90 7.81
CA LEU A 676 18.01 -6.77 7.15
C LEU A 676 17.11 -7.96 7.49
N VAL A 677 15.82 -7.70 7.65
CA VAL A 677 14.79 -8.70 7.90
C VAL A 677 13.71 -8.60 6.83
N ALA A 678 13.42 -9.72 6.18
CA ALA A 678 12.27 -9.87 5.31
C ALA A 678 11.15 -10.58 6.08
N PHE A 679 9.92 -10.09 5.94
CA PHE A 679 8.74 -10.71 6.55
C PHE A 679 7.84 -11.30 5.48
N THR A 680 7.45 -12.55 5.67
CA THR A 680 6.49 -13.25 4.82
C THR A 680 5.32 -13.70 5.68
N PHE A 681 4.21 -12.97 5.60
CA PHE A 681 2.98 -13.31 6.32
C PHE A 681 2.12 -14.26 5.49
N HIS A 682 1.44 -15.20 6.15
CA HIS A 682 0.43 -16.03 5.49
C HIS A 682 -0.78 -15.15 5.08
N PRO A 683 -1.41 -15.41 3.92
CA PRO A 683 -2.58 -14.66 3.48
C PRO A 683 -3.82 -14.82 4.39
N THR A 684 -3.95 -15.96 5.10
CA THR A 684 -5.15 -16.27 5.92
C THR A 684 -4.89 -16.73 7.34
N ASP A 685 -3.73 -17.29 7.65
CA ASP A 685 -3.55 -18.07 8.87
C ASP A 685 -2.68 -17.25 9.83
N PRO A 686 -2.81 -17.41 11.15
CA PRO A 686 -1.99 -16.69 12.15
C PRO A 686 -0.55 -17.21 12.15
N PHE A 687 0.14 -17.00 11.03
CA PHE A 687 1.47 -17.49 10.76
C PHE A 687 2.27 -16.44 9.98
N ALA A 688 3.50 -16.20 10.40
CA ALA A 688 4.44 -15.38 9.67
C ALA A 688 5.87 -15.92 9.80
N ILE A 689 6.68 -15.68 8.79
CA ILE A 689 8.11 -16.01 8.77
C ILE A 689 8.88 -14.69 8.76
N SER A 690 9.86 -14.57 9.66
CA SER A 690 10.88 -13.52 9.54
C SER A 690 12.21 -14.16 9.15
N VAL A 691 12.81 -13.66 8.08
CA VAL A 691 14.12 -14.09 7.59
C VAL A 691 15.11 -12.96 7.82
N GLN A 692 16.05 -13.15 8.73
CA GLN A 692 17.16 -12.23 8.94
C GLN A 692 18.32 -12.61 8.03
N ARG A 693 18.89 -11.60 7.37
CA ARG A 693 20.06 -11.75 6.52
C ARG A 693 21.19 -10.87 7.04
N THR A 694 22.29 -11.50 7.41
CA THR A 694 23.61 -10.86 7.51
C THR A 694 24.50 -11.38 6.37
N ASN A 695 25.69 -10.80 6.18
CA ASN A 695 26.60 -11.21 5.11
C ASN A 695 26.98 -12.71 5.18
N SER A 696 26.87 -13.35 6.35
CA SER A 696 27.23 -14.76 6.57
C SER A 696 26.14 -15.62 7.21
N GLU A 697 25.13 -15.05 7.88
CA GLU A 697 24.08 -15.81 8.57
C GLU A 697 22.71 -15.63 7.89
N TYR A 698 22.00 -16.75 7.70
CA TYR A 698 20.61 -16.79 7.25
C TYR A 698 19.76 -17.39 8.37
N VAL A 699 19.16 -16.53 9.20
CA VAL A 699 18.41 -16.95 10.38
C VAL A 699 16.91 -16.85 10.09
N VAL A 700 16.19 -17.93 10.34
CA VAL A 700 14.74 -18.00 10.12
C VAL A 700 14.02 -18.12 11.46
N ASN A 701 13.00 -17.28 11.66
CA ASN A 701 12.10 -17.36 12.81
C ASN A 701 10.66 -17.56 12.32
N PHE A 702 9.90 -18.38 13.04
CA PHE A 702 8.46 -18.54 12.81
C PHE A 702 7.68 -17.83 13.92
N HIS A 703 6.63 -17.14 13.51
CA HIS A 703 5.66 -16.50 14.38
C HIS A 703 4.36 -17.28 14.22
N VAL A 704 3.96 -17.98 15.27
CA VAL A 704 2.86 -18.93 15.27
C VAL A 704 1.85 -18.52 16.34
N ARG A 705 0.65 -19.08 16.24
CA ARG A 705 -0.33 -18.98 17.33
C ARG A 705 -0.12 -20.11 18.34
N HIS A 706 -0.06 -19.76 19.61
CA HIS A 706 -0.08 -20.66 20.76
C HIS A 706 -1.39 -20.44 21.54
N THR A 707 -2.15 -21.51 21.76
CA THR A 707 -3.53 -21.50 22.26
C THR A 707 -3.68 -21.64 23.78
#